data_AF-A0A5C4P0W7-F1
#
_entry.id   AF-A0A5C4P0W7-F1
#
_cell.length_a   1.000
_cell.length_b   1.000
_cell.length_c   1.000
_cell.angle_alpha   90.00
_cell.angle_beta   90.00
_cell.angle_gamma   90.00
#
_symmetry.space_group_name_H-M   'P 1'
#
loop_
_entity.id
_entity.type
_entity.pdbx_description
1 polymer ?
#
loop_
_entity_poly.entity_id
_entity_poly.type
_entity_poly.pdbx_seq_one_letter_code
_entity_poly.pdbx_strand_id
1 'polypeptide(L)'
;MNDLPKSLIETIAEKLVAQLREGTAPWQKPWQPGEPGAFLPLNPTTGKRYKGINALHLMSEGHEDQCWMTYKQAASAGAQVRQGEKGTPIQYWKFSEEQGQTDADGKPVLGSDGRQARQSVRLERPQMFFSTVFNASQIDGLAPLAPRPAAVWAPAERAERILQASGATIEHGGREGRDSAFYRPSTDTIHLPGKEQFPTADNYYATALHELGHWTGHASRLGRDLGHPFGSEEYAREELRAEIASMLLGDELGIGHDPAQHAAYVGSWIRALQSDPLEIFRAASGAEKIQAYVLGLEQVQTLGQAASPQQTAVAANAASFTVRERVGGKDLFSQSFATLDEAARCYVTKSQAANRSMEAADGRELAGVVWGPDGDFECERFASPEVEQAVAAAQEQHWQGFGAAQVDKRAERVEGETIMKAEMENAGDSDVALARLQVVRGGSSEAGAVLDAAAMRHLGFTLPHDWNGRVMVQGMATGEVDGEQQEASAEQLGLKPEFWSVYAQQGDGRHQWLADRGTQREAAQLAGRLALIDAHSETDEREKAVKLARLHEEHVRRDPSSAAEDLIAAREARKGAELAAVTGGADLQRRVAQIEQGSGQAAPGASVLLAVPFREKDEAKALGARWDRAAQSWTVPPGADPAVFGKWHRQPAAEGAGGQEPSDGMPAAPRQSRQYLAVPYGERKLAKAAGAAWDKVAKSWYAGAKANMARLARWMPGKAGPQQGPAMTAQEEFADALRSLRCVVSGEHPVMDGQKHRITVEGEKHSEHSGSGFYVAHLDGHPAGHIKNNKTGEAMDWKYKGYALDPEQKARLQAEAATRLQERQAAQAQLQEAAANRIVRQMASLLPMAEPTPYLVSKGLQPTPGIFTDKAGKTSYIPATDADGKKWSMQYIGEDGSKRFARDSRKTGCFHAVGGLEALARAPALVISEGYATAASLSKSLGFATVAAFDSGNLPLVAKALHGRFPGKPVIIAGDNDQHLEATQGINPGKAKAQEAARLTGGRVLLPIFAPGEQAADPKGYTDFNDLASKSRLGMDGLDRQVRPAVQSEIESRQAYANQDALTLARETLQRRLARSGPQ
;
A
#
# COMPACT_ATOMS: atom_id res chain seq x y z
N MET A 1 0.22 -4.09 -45.12
CA MET A 1 -0.69 -3.32 -44.25
C MET A 1 -1.80 -4.26 -43.84
N ASN A 2 -1.75 -4.79 -42.62
CA ASN A 2 -2.86 -5.49 -41.98
C ASN A 2 -2.94 -4.91 -40.58
N ASP A 3 -3.60 -3.75 -40.45
CA ASP A 3 -3.88 -3.15 -39.16
C ASP A 3 -4.87 -4.05 -38.42
N LEU A 4 -4.44 -4.60 -37.28
CA LEU A 4 -5.36 -5.20 -36.33
C LEU A 4 -6.32 -4.09 -35.84
N PRO A 5 -7.62 -4.37 -35.69
CA PRO A 5 -8.56 -3.38 -35.20
C PRO A 5 -8.15 -2.94 -33.78
N LYS A 6 -8.01 -1.63 -33.58
CA LYS A 6 -7.70 -1.03 -32.28
C LYS A 6 -8.76 -1.43 -31.25
N SER A 7 -8.36 -1.62 -30.00
CA SER A 7 -9.32 -1.89 -28.93
C SER A 7 -10.23 -0.67 -28.70
N LEU A 8 -11.44 -0.90 -28.16
CA LEU A 8 -12.36 0.19 -27.80
C LEU A 8 -11.71 1.16 -26.80
N ILE A 9 -10.94 0.62 -25.85
CA ILE A 9 -10.20 1.38 -24.83
C ILE A 9 -9.23 2.36 -25.48
N GLU A 10 -8.39 1.88 -26.40
CA GLU A 10 -7.43 2.74 -27.13
C GLU A 10 -8.16 3.78 -27.98
N THR A 11 -9.27 3.39 -28.62
CA THR A 11 -10.05 4.30 -29.46
C THR A 11 -10.66 5.44 -28.64
N ILE A 12 -11.25 5.14 -27.48
CA ILE A 12 -11.81 6.14 -26.56
C ILE A 12 -10.70 7.05 -26.04
N ALA A 13 -9.57 6.50 -25.60
CA ALA A 13 -8.45 7.27 -25.08
C ALA A 13 -7.85 8.20 -26.14
N GLU A 14 -7.61 7.70 -27.37
CA GLU A 14 -7.11 8.52 -28.48
C GLU A 14 -8.08 9.66 -28.84
N LYS A 15 -9.39 9.37 -28.87
CA LYS A 15 -10.43 10.38 -29.12
C LYS A 15 -10.42 11.47 -28.06
N LEU A 16 -10.40 11.09 -26.79
CA LEU A 16 -10.35 12.05 -25.68
C LEU A 16 -9.03 12.83 -25.67
N VAL A 17 -7.90 12.22 -26.04
CA VAL A 17 -6.62 12.92 -26.22
C VAL A 17 -6.68 13.94 -27.36
N ALA A 18 -7.37 13.63 -28.47
CA ALA A 18 -7.56 14.60 -29.55
C ALA A 18 -8.40 15.80 -29.07
N GLN A 19 -9.51 15.53 -28.39
CA GLN A 19 -10.35 16.59 -27.81
C GLN A 19 -9.62 17.40 -26.74
N LEU A 20 -8.76 16.78 -25.93
CA LEU A 20 -7.91 17.47 -24.96
C LEU A 20 -6.98 18.50 -25.62
N ARG A 21 -6.45 18.18 -26.80
CA ARG A 21 -5.60 19.10 -27.59
C ARG A 21 -6.38 20.26 -28.17
N GLU A 22 -7.64 20.03 -28.51
CA GLU A 22 -8.55 21.02 -29.08
C GLU A 22 -9.28 21.86 -28.02
N GLY A 23 -9.15 21.48 -26.73
CA GLY A 23 -9.89 22.12 -25.64
C GLY A 23 -11.38 21.76 -25.61
N THR A 24 -11.76 20.64 -26.25
CA THR A 24 -13.15 20.21 -26.43
C THR A 24 -13.49 18.94 -25.65
N ALA A 25 -12.61 18.46 -24.78
CA ALA A 25 -12.90 17.30 -23.93
C ALA A 25 -14.08 17.62 -22.98
N PRO A 26 -14.90 16.63 -22.57
CA PRO A 26 -16.10 16.88 -21.76
C PRO A 26 -15.85 17.72 -20.51
N TRP A 27 -14.76 17.47 -19.78
CA TRP A 27 -14.37 18.21 -18.57
C TRP A 27 -13.56 19.49 -18.83
N GLN A 28 -13.24 19.81 -20.09
CA GLN A 28 -12.64 21.09 -20.51
C GLN A 28 -13.66 22.07 -21.10
N LYS A 29 -14.89 21.62 -21.33
CA LYS A 29 -15.97 22.51 -21.75
C LYS A 29 -16.51 23.25 -20.53
N PRO A 30 -16.71 24.57 -20.59
CA PRO A 30 -17.46 25.27 -19.55
C PRO A 30 -18.92 24.83 -19.63
N TRP A 31 -19.47 24.41 -18.49
CA TRP A 31 -20.88 24.05 -18.35
C TRP A 31 -21.56 25.11 -17.50
N GLN A 32 -22.61 25.73 -18.05
CA GLN A 32 -23.32 26.80 -17.36
C GLN A 32 -24.12 26.23 -16.18
N PRO A 33 -24.28 26.97 -15.07
CA PRO A 33 -25.24 26.64 -14.03
C PRO A 33 -26.64 26.44 -14.63
N GLY A 34 -27.40 25.47 -14.13
CA GLY A 34 -28.65 25.06 -14.77
C GLY A 34 -29.39 23.95 -14.05
N GLU A 35 -30.31 23.30 -14.76
CA GLU A 35 -31.08 22.18 -14.19
C GLU A 35 -30.15 21.02 -13.76
N PRO A 36 -30.29 20.49 -12.53
CA PRO A 36 -29.51 19.36 -12.09
C PRO A 36 -29.61 18.13 -13.00
N GLY A 37 -28.46 17.63 -13.44
CA GLY A 37 -28.36 16.48 -14.34
C GLY A 37 -28.67 16.79 -15.80
N ALA A 38 -28.50 18.03 -16.24
CA ALA A 38 -28.81 18.47 -17.59
C ALA A 38 -27.78 18.02 -18.64
N PHE A 39 -26.52 17.81 -18.27
CA PHE A 39 -25.44 17.59 -19.25
C PHE A 39 -24.94 16.15 -19.30
N LEU A 40 -25.18 15.34 -18.26
CA LEU A 40 -24.70 13.95 -18.23
C LEU A 40 -25.60 13.00 -19.04
N PRO A 41 -24.99 12.08 -19.84
CA PRO A 41 -25.74 11.09 -20.62
C PRO A 41 -26.65 10.22 -19.76
N LEU A 42 -27.89 10.03 -20.21
CA LEU A 42 -28.89 9.24 -19.51
C LEU A 42 -29.61 8.25 -20.42
N ASN A 43 -30.12 7.18 -19.83
CA ASN A 43 -30.95 6.21 -20.54
C ASN A 43 -32.44 6.55 -20.31
N PRO A 44 -33.18 7.02 -21.34
CA PRO A 44 -34.55 7.49 -21.17
C PRO A 44 -35.54 6.40 -20.75
N THR A 45 -35.26 5.13 -21.09
CA THR A 45 -36.11 4.00 -20.70
C THR A 45 -36.03 3.70 -19.21
N THR A 46 -34.87 3.92 -18.59
CA THR A 46 -34.64 3.58 -17.18
C THR A 46 -34.58 4.80 -16.25
N GLY A 47 -34.45 6.00 -16.81
CA GLY A 47 -34.19 7.24 -16.07
C GLY A 47 -32.78 7.32 -15.45
N LYS A 48 -31.93 6.29 -15.62
CA LYS A 48 -30.60 6.23 -15.00
C LYS A 48 -29.55 6.91 -15.86
N ARG A 49 -28.65 7.67 -15.22
CA ARG A 49 -27.45 8.21 -15.90
C ARG A 49 -26.44 7.11 -16.21
N TYR A 50 -25.73 7.25 -17.32
CA TYR A 50 -24.51 6.49 -17.56
C TYR A 50 -23.42 6.95 -16.57
N LYS A 51 -22.49 6.04 -16.25
CA LYS A 51 -21.46 6.28 -15.23
C LYS A 51 -20.05 6.01 -15.76
N GLY A 52 -19.07 6.63 -15.11
CA GLY A 52 -17.65 6.46 -15.37
C GLY A 52 -17.30 6.74 -16.83
N ILE A 53 -16.48 5.86 -17.42
CA ILE A 53 -16.00 6.07 -18.78
C ILE A 53 -17.11 6.15 -19.84
N ASN A 54 -18.24 5.47 -19.63
CA ASN A 54 -19.34 5.51 -20.60
C ASN A 54 -19.95 6.91 -20.66
N ALA A 55 -20.08 7.60 -19.52
CA ALA A 55 -20.57 8.97 -19.52
C ALA A 55 -19.64 9.88 -20.34
N LEU A 56 -18.33 9.84 -20.05
CA LEU A 56 -17.33 10.64 -20.76
C LEU A 56 -17.27 10.30 -22.26
N HIS A 57 -17.33 9.01 -22.61
CA HIS A 57 -17.34 8.57 -24.00
C HIS A 57 -18.58 9.08 -24.75
N LEU A 58 -19.76 8.95 -24.17
CA LEU A 58 -21.00 9.41 -24.82
C LEU A 58 -21.05 10.94 -24.95
N MET A 59 -20.58 11.69 -23.95
CA MET A 59 -20.42 13.15 -24.05
C MET A 59 -19.44 13.54 -25.17
N SER A 60 -18.38 12.74 -25.37
CA SER A 60 -17.38 12.98 -26.42
C SER A 60 -17.94 12.82 -27.83
N GLU A 61 -19.11 12.21 -28.02
CA GLU A 61 -19.77 12.09 -29.33
C GLU A 61 -20.38 13.42 -29.81
N GLY A 62 -20.56 14.41 -28.92
CA GLY A 62 -20.92 15.77 -29.32
C GLY A 62 -22.37 15.96 -29.76
N HIS A 63 -23.27 15.06 -29.38
CA HIS A 63 -24.71 15.23 -29.59
C HIS A 63 -25.28 16.27 -28.60
N GLU A 64 -26.27 17.05 -29.05
CA GLU A 64 -26.98 18.01 -28.22
C GLU A 64 -27.88 17.32 -27.17
N ASP A 65 -28.61 16.28 -27.61
CA ASP A 65 -29.44 15.47 -26.73
C ASP A 65 -28.56 14.52 -25.89
N GLN A 66 -28.81 14.42 -24.58
CA GLN A 66 -28.06 13.55 -23.67
C GLN A 66 -28.66 12.16 -23.52
N CYS A 67 -29.68 11.82 -24.31
CA CYS A 67 -30.41 10.57 -24.16
C CYS A 67 -29.84 9.48 -25.07
N TRP A 68 -29.45 8.37 -24.47
CA TRP A 68 -28.82 7.24 -25.17
C TRP A 68 -29.50 5.93 -24.83
N MET A 69 -29.92 5.18 -25.85
CA MET A 69 -30.56 3.88 -25.67
C MET A 69 -30.16 2.88 -26.75
N THR A 70 -30.32 1.59 -26.46
CA THR A 70 -30.06 0.54 -27.45
C THR A 70 -31.12 0.50 -28.55
N TYR A 71 -30.79 -0.07 -29.70
CA TYR A 71 -31.76 -0.29 -30.78
C TYR A 71 -33.03 -1.00 -30.30
N LYS A 72 -32.86 -2.02 -29.44
CA LYS A 72 -33.99 -2.80 -28.91
C LYS A 72 -34.90 -1.94 -28.02
N GLN A 73 -34.32 -1.06 -27.20
CA GLN A 73 -35.10 -0.13 -26.38
C GLN A 73 -35.91 0.85 -27.23
N ALA A 74 -35.30 1.40 -28.29
CA ALA A 74 -36.00 2.26 -29.25
C ALA A 74 -37.17 1.53 -29.92
N ALA A 75 -36.92 0.32 -30.44
CA ALA A 75 -37.95 -0.50 -31.07
C ALA A 75 -39.09 -0.87 -30.11
N SER A 76 -38.78 -1.20 -28.85
CA SER A 76 -39.79 -1.47 -27.82
C SER A 76 -40.61 -0.24 -27.44
N ALA A 77 -40.08 0.96 -27.63
CA ALA A 77 -40.81 2.22 -27.46
C ALA A 77 -41.60 2.63 -28.71
N GLY A 78 -41.64 1.80 -29.76
CA GLY A 78 -42.30 2.12 -31.03
C GLY A 78 -41.52 3.12 -31.90
N ALA A 79 -40.26 3.39 -31.55
CA ALA A 79 -39.37 4.31 -32.25
C ALA A 79 -38.37 3.56 -33.14
N GLN A 80 -37.80 4.24 -34.13
CA GLN A 80 -36.94 3.63 -35.14
C GLN A 80 -35.64 4.41 -35.32
N VAL A 81 -34.50 3.74 -35.12
CA VAL A 81 -33.19 4.30 -35.49
C VAL A 81 -33.18 4.54 -37.00
N ARG A 82 -32.82 5.75 -37.43
CA ARG A 82 -32.80 6.10 -38.85
C ARG A 82 -31.78 5.26 -39.63
N GLN A 83 -32.13 4.97 -40.88
CA GLN A 83 -31.26 4.18 -41.75
C GLN A 83 -29.93 4.91 -42.00
N GLY A 84 -28.82 4.21 -41.78
CA GLY A 84 -27.45 4.74 -41.99
C GLY A 84 -26.80 5.35 -40.74
N GLU A 85 -27.55 5.57 -39.67
CA GLU A 85 -27.00 6.02 -38.39
C GLU A 85 -26.07 4.98 -37.78
N LYS A 86 -24.97 5.44 -37.17
CA LYS A 86 -23.99 4.58 -36.50
C LYS A 86 -24.16 4.70 -35.00
N GLY A 87 -24.29 3.56 -34.34
CA GLY A 87 -24.36 3.51 -32.88
C GLY A 87 -22.99 3.54 -32.23
N THR A 88 -22.98 3.97 -30.97
CA THR A 88 -21.79 4.14 -30.15
C THR A 88 -21.61 2.96 -29.20
N PRO A 89 -20.47 2.25 -29.22
CA PRO A 89 -20.22 1.12 -28.34
C PRO A 89 -19.89 1.58 -26.91
N ILE A 90 -20.59 1.02 -25.93
CA ILE A 90 -20.32 1.20 -24.50
C ILE A 90 -19.92 -0.13 -23.87
N GLN A 91 -19.21 -0.08 -22.75
CA GLN A 91 -18.83 -1.27 -21.98
C GLN A 91 -19.50 -1.28 -20.61
N TYR A 92 -19.97 -2.42 -20.14
CA TYR A 92 -20.54 -2.54 -18.80
C TYR A 92 -20.23 -3.89 -18.18
N TRP A 93 -20.23 -3.93 -16.85
CA TRP A 93 -20.02 -5.15 -16.10
C TRP A 93 -21.38 -5.77 -15.75
N LYS A 94 -21.60 -7.02 -16.16
CA LYS A 94 -22.76 -7.81 -15.77
C LYS A 94 -22.38 -8.66 -14.56
N PHE A 95 -23.16 -8.53 -13.48
CA PHE A 95 -22.93 -9.20 -12.19
C PHE A 95 -23.94 -10.33 -11.92
N SER A 96 -24.97 -10.46 -12.75
CA SER A 96 -26.00 -11.50 -12.64
C SER A 96 -26.55 -11.86 -14.01
N GLU A 97 -27.05 -13.08 -14.18
CA GLU A 97 -27.74 -13.53 -15.38
C GLU A 97 -29.07 -14.21 -15.03
N GLU A 98 -30.03 -14.17 -15.95
CA GLU A 98 -31.27 -14.92 -15.77
C GLU A 98 -31.07 -16.36 -16.26
N GLN A 99 -31.35 -17.31 -15.37
CA GLN A 99 -31.37 -18.73 -15.67
C GLN A 99 -32.78 -19.28 -15.46
N GLY A 100 -33.14 -20.33 -16.20
CA GLY A 100 -34.38 -21.06 -15.94
C GLY A 100 -34.35 -21.68 -14.54
N GLN A 101 -35.34 -21.36 -13.72
CA GLN A 101 -35.50 -21.90 -12.39
C GLN A 101 -35.76 -23.41 -12.50
N THR A 102 -35.08 -24.17 -11.66
CA THR A 102 -35.17 -25.64 -11.60
C THR A 102 -35.48 -26.06 -10.17
N ASP A 103 -36.24 -27.15 -10.01
CA ASP A 103 -36.56 -27.73 -8.71
C ASP A 103 -35.39 -28.57 -8.16
N ALA A 104 -35.55 -29.15 -6.97
CA ALA A 104 -34.53 -29.98 -6.30
C ALA A 104 -34.12 -31.22 -7.12
N ASP A 105 -34.92 -31.62 -8.11
CA ASP A 105 -34.68 -32.76 -9.00
C ASP A 105 -34.17 -32.31 -10.40
N GLY A 106 -33.91 -31.01 -10.58
CA GLY A 106 -33.38 -30.44 -11.83
C GLY A 106 -34.41 -30.21 -12.94
N LYS A 107 -35.72 -30.28 -12.66
CA LYS A 107 -36.76 -30.03 -13.66
C LYS A 107 -37.12 -28.54 -13.76
N PRO A 108 -37.49 -28.04 -14.96
CA PRO A 108 -37.93 -26.66 -15.16
C PRO A 108 -39.13 -26.30 -14.28
N VAL A 109 -38.98 -25.32 -13.39
CA VAL A 109 -40.12 -24.72 -12.67
C VAL A 109 -40.88 -23.84 -13.66
N LEU A 110 -42.16 -24.14 -13.89
CA LEU A 110 -43.02 -23.35 -14.78
C LEU A 110 -43.79 -22.31 -13.93
N GLY A 111 -43.80 -21.06 -14.39
CA GLY A 111 -44.63 -20.01 -13.84
C GLY A 111 -46.12 -20.20 -14.19
N SER A 112 -46.99 -19.38 -13.60
CA SER A 112 -48.45 -19.43 -13.80
C SER A 112 -48.90 -19.19 -15.25
N ASP A 113 -48.00 -18.72 -16.12
CA ASP A 113 -48.22 -18.49 -17.55
C ASP A 113 -47.76 -19.66 -18.44
N GLY A 114 -47.32 -20.77 -17.83
CA GLY A 114 -46.83 -21.97 -18.54
C GLY A 114 -45.44 -21.80 -19.15
N ARG A 115 -44.72 -20.71 -18.85
CA ARG A 115 -43.32 -20.50 -19.26
C ARG A 115 -42.38 -20.85 -18.11
N GLN A 116 -41.17 -21.29 -18.44
CA GLN A 116 -40.15 -21.58 -17.43
C GLN A 116 -39.87 -20.30 -16.61
N ALA A 117 -40.12 -20.38 -15.30
CA ALA A 117 -39.79 -19.34 -14.36
C ALA A 117 -38.29 -19.06 -14.44
N ARG A 118 -37.90 -17.79 -14.35
CA ARG A 118 -36.50 -17.37 -14.43
C ARG A 118 -36.05 -16.85 -13.09
N GLN A 119 -34.85 -17.23 -12.68
CA GLN A 119 -34.19 -16.71 -11.50
C GLN A 119 -32.94 -15.92 -11.91
N SER A 120 -32.74 -14.76 -11.29
CA SER A 120 -31.51 -13.98 -11.46
C SER A 120 -30.42 -14.58 -10.59
N VAL A 121 -29.45 -15.23 -11.22
CA VAL A 121 -28.30 -15.85 -10.56
C VAL A 121 -27.13 -14.89 -10.62
N ARG A 122 -26.52 -14.60 -9.47
CA ARG A 122 -25.33 -13.75 -9.39
C ARG A 122 -24.15 -14.46 -10.07
N LEU A 123 -23.51 -13.79 -11.02
CA LEU A 123 -22.28 -14.24 -11.66
C LEU A 123 -21.15 -14.18 -10.65
N GLU A 124 -20.43 -15.29 -10.49
CA GLU A 124 -19.31 -15.42 -9.55
C GLU A 124 -18.14 -14.47 -9.86
N ARG A 125 -18.00 -14.09 -11.13
CA ARG A 125 -17.12 -12.99 -11.56
C ARG A 125 -17.90 -12.06 -12.47
N PRO A 126 -17.82 -10.74 -12.25
CA PRO A 126 -18.42 -9.78 -13.17
C PRO A 126 -17.80 -9.97 -14.55
N GLN A 127 -18.63 -10.02 -15.58
CA GLN A 127 -18.17 -10.13 -16.97
C GLN A 127 -18.33 -8.79 -17.68
N MET A 128 -17.33 -8.40 -18.46
CA MET A 128 -17.39 -7.21 -19.30
C MET A 128 -18.18 -7.52 -20.57
N PHE A 129 -19.26 -6.78 -20.80
CA PHE A 129 -20.06 -6.83 -22.01
C PHE A 129 -19.96 -5.51 -22.77
N PHE A 130 -20.12 -5.59 -24.08
CA PHE A 130 -20.30 -4.42 -24.94
C PHE A 130 -21.77 -4.31 -25.33
N SER A 131 -22.26 -3.08 -25.44
CA SER A 131 -23.55 -2.78 -26.04
C SER A 131 -23.40 -1.62 -27.00
N THR A 132 -24.25 -1.54 -28.00
CA THR A 132 -24.32 -0.39 -28.91
C THR A 132 -25.55 0.44 -28.57
N VAL A 133 -25.32 1.72 -28.28
CA VAL A 133 -26.37 2.70 -27.99
C VAL A 133 -26.43 3.76 -29.08
N PHE A 134 -27.60 4.33 -29.27
CA PHE A 134 -27.89 5.39 -30.22
C PHE A 134 -28.40 6.59 -29.44
N ASN A 135 -27.97 7.78 -29.86
CA ASN A 135 -28.47 9.01 -29.30
C ASN A 135 -29.94 9.21 -29.73
N ALA A 136 -30.76 9.83 -28.90
CA ALA A 136 -32.16 10.13 -29.24
C ALA A 136 -32.26 10.97 -30.52
N SER A 137 -31.29 11.84 -30.80
CA SER A 137 -31.24 12.60 -32.05
C SER A 137 -31.16 11.71 -33.30
N GLN A 138 -30.74 10.44 -33.18
CA GLN A 138 -30.59 9.45 -34.27
C GLN A 138 -31.84 8.60 -34.51
N ILE A 139 -32.90 8.83 -33.74
CA ILE A 139 -34.06 7.93 -33.66
C ILE A 139 -35.34 8.72 -33.90
N ASP A 140 -36.15 8.26 -34.84
CA ASP A 140 -37.45 8.86 -35.14
C ASP A 140 -38.56 8.23 -34.29
N GLY A 141 -39.55 9.03 -33.90
CA GLY A 141 -40.72 8.55 -33.16
C GLY A 141 -40.53 8.39 -31.65
N LEU A 142 -39.44 8.89 -31.07
CA LEU A 142 -39.27 9.01 -29.62
C LEU A 142 -40.07 10.19 -29.06
N ALA A 143 -40.83 9.94 -28.00
CA ALA A 143 -41.41 11.02 -27.22
C ALA A 143 -40.29 11.83 -26.52
N PRO A 144 -40.40 13.17 -26.47
CA PRO A 144 -39.51 13.98 -25.63
C PRO A 144 -39.58 13.51 -24.18
N LEU A 145 -38.43 13.50 -23.50
CA LEU A 145 -38.44 13.24 -22.06
C LEU A 145 -39.29 14.28 -21.35
N ALA A 146 -40.06 13.82 -20.37
CA ALA A 146 -40.69 14.74 -19.44
C ALA A 146 -39.59 15.57 -18.75
N PRO A 147 -39.74 16.91 -18.69
CA PRO A 147 -38.80 17.74 -17.96
C PRO A 147 -38.71 17.25 -16.52
N ARG A 148 -37.49 17.23 -15.96
CA ARG A 148 -37.34 16.90 -14.55
C ARG A 148 -38.08 17.95 -13.72
N PRO A 149 -38.70 17.57 -12.60
CA PRO A 149 -39.17 18.57 -11.64
C PRO A 149 -37.98 19.44 -11.26
N ALA A 150 -38.08 20.75 -11.46
CA ALA A 150 -37.06 21.68 -11.01
C ALA A 150 -36.80 21.43 -9.52
N ALA A 151 -35.54 21.22 -9.15
CA ALA A 151 -35.18 21.05 -7.75
C ALA A 151 -35.64 22.29 -6.97
N VAL A 152 -36.30 22.08 -5.84
CA VAL A 152 -36.92 23.14 -5.03
C VAL A 152 -35.88 23.98 -4.27
N TRP A 153 -34.62 23.53 -4.21
CA TRP A 153 -33.52 24.16 -3.46
C TRP A 153 -32.60 24.98 -4.36
N ALA A 154 -32.04 26.08 -3.84
CA ALA A 154 -31.02 26.85 -4.53
C ALA A 154 -29.70 26.05 -4.61
N PRO A 155 -29.08 25.87 -5.80
CA PRO A 155 -27.83 25.12 -5.99
C PRO A 155 -26.71 25.45 -4.98
N ALA A 156 -26.50 26.74 -4.73
CA ALA A 156 -25.52 27.26 -3.78
C ALA A 156 -25.76 26.81 -2.33
N GLU A 157 -27.02 26.72 -1.89
CA GLU A 157 -27.34 26.29 -0.52
C GLU A 157 -27.00 24.81 -0.32
N ARG A 158 -27.26 23.98 -1.33
CA ARG A 158 -26.92 22.55 -1.27
C ARG A 158 -25.40 22.35 -1.26
N ALA A 159 -24.66 23.13 -2.04
CA ALA A 159 -23.20 23.14 -2.02
C ALA A 159 -22.64 23.53 -0.65
N GLU A 160 -23.15 24.62 -0.07
CA GLU A 160 -22.75 25.10 1.25
C GLU A 160 -23.07 24.06 2.34
N ARG A 161 -24.23 23.38 2.28
CA ARG A 161 -24.53 22.26 3.19
C ARG A 161 -23.53 21.12 3.07
N ILE A 162 -23.12 20.76 1.85
CA ILE A 162 -22.10 19.72 1.63
C ILE A 162 -20.76 20.14 2.23
N LEU A 163 -20.33 21.39 2.02
CA LEU A 163 -19.09 21.91 2.61
C LEU A 163 -19.15 21.86 4.14
N GLN A 164 -20.27 22.27 4.74
CA GLN A 164 -20.47 22.21 6.19
C GLN A 164 -20.50 20.77 6.72
N ALA A 165 -21.26 19.88 6.06
CA ALA A 165 -21.37 18.48 6.44
C ALA A 165 -20.06 17.71 6.26
N SER A 166 -19.16 18.19 5.39
CA SER A 166 -17.83 17.59 5.22
C SER A 166 -16.94 17.73 6.46
N GLY A 167 -17.17 18.75 7.29
CA GLY A 167 -16.26 19.10 8.38
C GLY A 167 -14.86 19.52 7.91
N ALA A 168 -14.66 19.76 6.62
CA ALA A 168 -13.39 20.24 6.09
C ALA A 168 -13.07 21.62 6.67
N THR A 169 -11.84 21.80 7.16
CA THR A 169 -11.37 23.11 7.58
C THR A 169 -11.07 23.94 6.33
N ILE A 170 -11.91 24.95 6.07
CA ILE A 170 -11.77 25.86 4.93
C ILE A 170 -11.26 27.20 5.45
N GLU A 171 -10.10 27.62 4.97
CA GLU A 171 -9.48 28.91 5.30
C GLU A 171 -9.58 29.87 4.12
N HIS A 172 -10.07 31.09 4.39
CA HIS A 172 -10.13 32.17 3.41
C HIS A 172 -9.01 33.18 3.66
N GLY A 173 -8.23 33.49 2.63
CA GLY A 173 -7.12 34.46 2.70
C GLY A 173 -5.86 33.89 3.35
N GLY A 174 -4.75 33.91 2.63
CA GLY A 174 -3.46 33.44 3.15
C GLY A 174 -2.75 34.47 4.04
N ARG A 175 -2.02 34.00 5.07
CA ARG A 175 -1.03 34.78 5.86
C ARG A 175 0.08 35.43 5.01
N GLU A 176 0.16 35.14 3.72
CA GLU A 176 1.23 35.56 2.79
C GLU A 176 0.72 36.21 1.48
N GLY A 177 -0.56 36.60 1.38
CA GLY A 177 -1.07 37.32 0.19
C GLY A 177 -1.05 36.52 -1.12
N ARG A 178 -1.23 35.19 -1.06
CA ARG A 178 -1.45 34.34 -2.24
C ARG A 178 -2.94 34.06 -2.40
N ASP A 179 -3.56 34.68 -3.40
CA ASP A 179 -4.96 34.49 -3.82
C ASP A 179 -5.11 33.23 -4.69
N SER A 180 -4.85 32.04 -4.12
CA SER A 180 -4.93 30.76 -4.84
C SER A 180 -5.73 29.72 -4.07
N ALA A 181 -6.63 29.02 -4.77
CA ALA A 181 -7.33 27.85 -4.25
C ALA A 181 -6.42 26.61 -4.28
N PHE A 182 -6.37 25.85 -3.17
CA PHE A 182 -5.70 24.55 -3.11
C PHE A 182 -6.08 23.78 -1.83
N TYR A 183 -6.08 22.45 -1.93
CA TYR A 183 -6.06 21.54 -0.78
C TYR A 183 -4.62 21.28 -0.30
N ARG A 184 -4.40 21.32 1.02
CA ARG A 184 -3.11 21.01 1.65
C ARG A 184 -3.20 19.69 2.44
N PRO A 185 -2.65 18.57 1.91
CA PRO A 185 -2.73 17.27 2.57
C PRO A 185 -2.09 17.21 3.96
N SER A 186 -1.01 17.97 4.20
CA SER A 186 -0.24 17.88 5.45
C SER A 186 -0.97 18.42 6.68
N THR A 187 -1.86 19.40 6.49
CA THR A 187 -2.65 20.02 7.56
C THR A 187 -4.12 19.65 7.46
N ASP A 188 -4.48 18.86 6.45
CA ASP A 188 -5.85 18.54 6.09
C ASP A 188 -6.79 19.76 5.93
N THR A 189 -6.28 20.84 5.34
CA THR A 189 -7.00 22.11 5.17
C THR A 189 -7.22 22.46 3.71
N ILE A 190 -8.39 23.04 3.40
CA ILE A 190 -8.70 23.64 2.11
C ILE A 190 -8.46 25.15 2.21
N HIS A 191 -7.72 25.72 1.28
CA HIS A 191 -7.52 27.16 1.20
C HIS A 191 -8.25 27.71 -0.02
N LEU A 192 -9.04 28.77 0.17
CA LEU A 192 -9.76 29.45 -0.90
C LEU A 192 -9.52 30.97 -0.85
N PRO A 193 -9.57 31.67 -2.00
CA PRO A 193 -9.73 33.12 -2.03
C PRO A 193 -11.03 33.54 -1.33
N GLY A 194 -11.10 34.80 -0.87
CA GLY A 194 -12.32 35.33 -0.27
C GLY A 194 -13.53 35.22 -1.21
N LYS A 195 -14.73 34.94 -0.67
CA LYS A 195 -15.95 34.73 -1.47
C LYS A 195 -16.23 35.91 -2.41
N GLU A 196 -15.90 37.13 -1.98
CA GLU A 196 -16.04 38.39 -2.71
C GLU A 196 -15.14 38.52 -3.93
N GLN A 197 -14.09 37.70 -4.05
CA GLN A 197 -13.18 37.70 -5.20
C GLN A 197 -13.71 36.86 -6.36
N PHE A 198 -14.74 36.03 -6.13
CA PHE A 198 -15.36 35.23 -7.17
C PHE A 198 -16.45 36.04 -7.89
N PRO A 199 -16.52 36.01 -9.24
CA PRO A 199 -17.53 36.75 -9.99
C PRO A 199 -18.97 36.35 -9.67
N THR A 200 -19.18 35.09 -9.30
CA THR A 200 -20.47 34.51 -8.95
C THR A 200 -20.32 33.50 -7.81
N ALA A 201 -21.41 33.25 -7.08
CA ALA A 201 -21.44 32.21 -6.05
C ALA A 201 -21.13 30.82 -6.63
N ASP A 202 -21.61 30.55 -7.85
CA ASP A 202 -21.40 29.27 -8.52
C ASP A 202 -19.91 29.00 -8.78
N ASN A 203 -19.15 30.02 -9.20
CA ASN A 203 -17.70 29.90 -9.40
C ASN A 203 -16.97 29.60 -8.08
N TYR A 204 -17.40 30.21 -6.97
CA TYR A 204 -16.86 29.92 -5.65
C TYR A 204 -17.11 28.45 -5.28
N TYR A 205 -18.36 27.99 -5.38
CA TYR A 205 -18.70 26.62 -4.98
C TYR A 205 -18.12 25.56 -5.92
N ALA A 206 -18.02 25.82 -7.22
CA ALA A 206 -17.31 24.94 -8.15
C ALA A 206 -15.83 24.78 -7.76
N THR A 207 -15.16 25.87 -7.41
CA THR A 207 -13.77 25.86 -6.94
C THR A 207 -13.66 25.12 -5.60
N ALA A 208 -14.56 25.40 -4.65
CA ALA A 208 -14.57 24.73 -3.36
C ALA A 208 -14.82 23.22 -3.47
N LEU A 209 -15.69 22.78 -4.38
CA LEU A 209 -15.99 21.37 -4.64
C LEU A 209 -14.84 20.65 -5.34
N HIS A 210 -14.08 21.34 -6.21
CA HIS A 210 -12.84 20.82 -6.78
C HIS A 210 -11.82 20.52 -5.67
N GLU A 211 -11.56 21.48 -4.79
CA GLU A 211 -10.64 21.29 -3.66
C GLU A 211 -11.16 20.27 -2.65
N LEU A 212 -12.48 20.21 -2.44
CA LEU A 212 -13.10 19.16 -1.65
C LEU A 212 -12.87 17.78 -2.29
N GLY A 213 -12.85 17.72 -3.62
CA GLY A 213 -12.48 16.53 -4.38
C GLY A 213 -11.09 16.03 -4.00
N HIS A 214 -10.09 16.91 -3.96
CA HIS A 214 -8.75 16.58 -3.46
C HIS A 214 -8.73 16.22 -1.97
N TRP A 215 -9.48 16.96 -1.15
CA TRP A 215 -9.64 16.67 0.27
C TRP A 215 -10.12 15.24 0.49
N THR A 216 -11.08 14.72 -0.28
CA THR A 216 -11.51 13.31 -0.15
C THR A 216 -10.37 12.29 -0.32
N GLY A 217 -9.25 12.68 -0.95
CA GLY A 217 -8.10 11.81 -1.19
C GLY A 217 -7.23 11.54 0.04
N HIS A 218 -7.42 12.24 1.15
CA HIS A 218 -6.65 12.02 2.38
C HIS A 218 -6.71 10.57 2.89
N ALA A 219 -5.67 10.16 3.63
CA ALA A 219 -5.50 8.80 4.13
C ALA A 219 -6.66 8.31 5.02
N SER A 220 -7.34 9.22 5.72
CA SER A 220 -8.51 8.91 6.56
C SER A 220 -9.83 8.81 5.79
N ARG A 221 -9.83 9.03 4.46
CA ARG A 221 -11.04 9.09 3.61
C ARG A 221 -10.95 8.08 2.47
N LEU A 222 -10.81 8.52 1.22
CA LEU A 222 -10.69 7.63 0.06
C LEU A 222 -9.26 7.12 -0.16
N GLY A 223 -8.29 7.56 0.64
CA GLY A 223 -6.94 6.98 0.71
C GLY A 223 -6.19 6.98 -0.63
N ARG A 224 -6.22 8.10 -1.36
CA ARG A 224 -5.53 8.26 -2.64
C ARG A 224 -4.13 8.82 -2.42
N ASP A 225 -3.20 8.51 -3.32
CA ASP A 225 -1.82 9.02 -3.23
C ASP A 225 -1.75 10.47 -3.70
N LEU A 226 -1.64 11.40 -2.73
CA LEU A 226 -1.52 12.84 -2.95
C LEU A 226 -0.08 13.34 -2.80
N GLY A 227 0.89 12.45 -2.55
CA GLY A 227 2.27 12.79 -2.15
C GLY A 227 3.20 13.21 -3.30
N HIS A 228 2.67 13.41 -4.50
CA HIS A 228 3.47 13.62 -5.70
C HIS A 228 3.77 15.10 -5.95
N PRO A 229 5.00 15.46 -6.39
CA PRO A 229 5.35 16.86 -6.67
C PRO A 229 4.44 17.50 -7.72
N PHE A 230 4.16 18.79 -7.53
CA PHE A 230 3.43 19.60 -8.49
C PHE A 230 4.02 19.47 -9.91
N GLY A 231 3.16 19.19 -10.89
CA GLY A 231 3.56 19.02 -12.30
C GLY A 231 4.12 17.65 -12.67
N SER A 232 4.23 16.70 -11.73
CA SER A 232 4.53 15.29 -12.04
C SER A 232 3.38 14.59 -12.78
N GLU A 233 3.66 13.45 -13.41
CA GLU A 233 2.63 12.67 -14.12
C GLU A 233 1.61 12.10 -13.12
N GLU A 234 2.07 11.65 -11.95
CA GLU A 234 1.24 11.12 -10.90
C GLU A 234 0.35 12.20 -10.25
N TYR A 235 0.88 13.42 -10.04
CA TYR A 235 0.07 14.57 -9.64
C TYR A 235 -1.01 14.88 -10.70
N ALA A 236 -0.65 14.86 -11.98
CA ALA A 236 -1.60 15.10 -13.07
C ALA A 236 -2.73 14.05 -13.14
N ARG A 237 -2.50 12.82 -12.67
CA ARG A 237 -3.53 11.79 -12.57
C ARG A 237 -4.56 12.12 -11.49
N GLU A 238 -4.14 12.68 -10.36
CA GLU A 238 -5.06 13.14 -9.31
C GLU A 238 -5.84 14.37 -9.76
N GLU A 239 -5.18 15.36 -10.37
CA GLU A 239 -5.85 16.52 -11.00
C GLU A 239 -6.92 16.08 -12.00
N LEU A 240 -6.63 15.08 -12.84
CA LEU A 240 -7.62 14.54 -13.77
C LEU A 240 -8.84 13.92 -13.06
N ARG A 241 -8.65 13.28 -11.90
CA ARG A 241 -9.75 12.72 -11.10
C ARG A 241 -10.60 13.83 -10.47
N ALA A 242 -9.95 14.81 -9.85
CA ALA A 242 -10.62 15.93 -9.21
C ALA A 242 -11.38 16.79 -10.22
N GLU A 243 -10.80 17.04 -11.40
CA GLU A 243 -11.45 17.83 -12.45
C GLU A 243 -12.69 17.13 -13.02
N ILE A 244 -12.61 15.83 -13.30
CA ILE A 244 -13.78 15.06 -13.73
C ILE A 244 -14.82 15.02 -12.60
N ALA A 245 -14.40 14.87 -11.34
CA ALA A 245 -15.31 14.85 -10.20
C ALA A 245 -16.03 16.20 -10.01
N SER A 246 -15.32 17.32 -10.19
CA SER A 246 -15.89 18.66 -10.13
C SER A 246 -16.99 18.85 -11.17
N MET A 247 -16.77 18.42 -12.42
CA MET A 247 -17.81 18.41 -13.46
C MET A 247 -19.02 17.56 -13.08
N LEU A 248 -18.81 16.36 -12.52
CA LEU A 248 -19.90 15.47 -12.08
C LEU A 248 -20.70 16.05 -10.90
N LEU A 249 -20.04 16.74 -9.97
CA LEU A 249 -20.67 17.40 -8.83
C LEU A 249 -21.43 18.67 -9.28
N GLY A 250 -20.83 19.45 -10.18
CA GLY A 250 -21.43 20.64 -10.76
C GLY A 250 -22.74 20.35 -11.49
N ASP A 251 -22.79 19.28 -12.29
CA ASP A 251 -24.01 18.81 -12.96
C ASP A 251 -25.08 18.35 -11.96
N GLU A 252 -24.71 17.56 -10.94
CA GLU A 252 -25.66 17.03 -9.96
C GLU A 252 -26.23 18.13 -9.03
N LEU A 253 -25.45 19.18 -8.75
CA LEU A 253 -25.85 20.28 -7.88
C LEU A 253 -26.48 21.45 -8.64
N GLY A 254 -26.33 21.51 -9.96
CA GLY A 254 -26.79 22.62 -10.80
C GLY A 254 -25.90 23.87 -10.76
N ILE A 255 -24.65 23.73 -10.29
CA ILE A 255 -23.66 24.81 -10.11
C ILE A 255 -22.85 25.05 -11.39
N GLY A 256 -22.85 24.10 -12.33
CA GLY A 256 -22.02 24.17 -13.52
C GLY A 256 -20.55 23.83 -13.26
N HIS A 257 -19.70 24.07 -14.25
CA HIS A 257 -18.27 23.73 -14.24
C HIS A 257 -17.46 24.75 -15.04
N ASP A 258 -16.39 25.29 -14.45
CA ASP A 258 -15.46 26.21 -15.12
C ASP A 258 -14.03 25.63 -15.15
N PRO A 259 -13.56 25.15 -16.31
CA PRO A 259 -12.25 24.52 -16.47
C PRO A 259 -11.09 25.53 -16.62
N ALA A 260 -11.37 26.85 -16.69
CA ALA A 260 -10.36 27.87 -16.98
C ALA A 260 -9.20 27.90 -15.97
N GLN A 261 -9.43 27.43 -14.73
CA GLN A 261 -8.45 27.40 -13.65
C GLN A 261 -7.43 26.25 -13.78
N HIS A 262 -7.67 25.24 -14.64
CA HIS A 262 -6.89 23.99 -14.69
C HIS A 262 -6.25 23.71 -16.06
N ALA A 263 -6.25 24.68 -16.98
CA ALA A 263 -5.68 24.55 -18.32
C ALA A 263 -4.17 24.20 -18.34
N ALA A 264 -3.43 24.52 -17.27
CA ALA A 264 -2.01 24.24 -17.14
C ALA A 264 -1.66 22.73 -17.15
N TYR A 265 -2.61 21.86 -16.78
CA TYR A 265 -2.38 20.42 -16.62
C TYR A 265 -2.66 19.60 -17.88
N VAL A 266 -3.29 20.19 -18.90
CA VAL A 266 -3.72 19.51 -20.13
C VAL A 266 -2.57 18.77 -20.82
N GLY A 267 -1.40 19.40 -20.89
CA GLY A 267 -0.20 18.78 -21.46
C GLY A 267 0.27 17.53 -20.69
N SER A 268 0.08 17.50 -19.36
CA SER A 268 0.41 16.35 -18.51
C SER A 268 -0.65 15.26 -18.60
N TRP A 269 -1.94 15.61 -18.68
CA TRP A 269 -3.01 14.64 -18.93
C TRP A 269 -2.84 13.92 -20.26
N ILE A 270 -2.54 14.65 -21.34
CA ILE A 270 -2.27 14.06 -22.66
C ILE A 270 -1.14 13.02 -22.56
N ARG A 271 -0.04 13.34 -21.87
CA ARG A 271 1.07 12.40 -21.69
C ARG A 271 0.66 11.16 -20.90
N ALA A 272 -0.08 11.32 -19.80
CA ALA A 272 -0.56 10.21 -18.98
C ALA A 272 -1.51 9.28 -19.75
N LEU A 273 -2.40 9.83 -20.58
CA LEU A 273 -3.33 9.02 -21.38
C LEU A 273 -2.65 8.36 -22.59
N GLN A 274 -1.60 8.97 -23.14
CA GLN A 274 -0.78 8.35 -24.20
C GLN A 274 0.14 7.26 -23.67
N SER A 275 0.63 7.38 -22.43
CA SER A 275 1.47 6.37 -21.78
C SER A 275 0.64 5.16 -21.32
N ASP A 276 -0.55 5.40 -20.77
CA ASP A 276 -1.49 4.37 -20.32
C ASP A 276 -2.95 4.71 -20.70
N PRO A 277 -3.48 4.15 -21.80
CA PRO A 277 -4.88 4.33 -22.20
C PRO A 277 -5.91 3.88 -21.17
N LEU A 278 -5.56 3.00 -20.22
CA LEU A 278 -6.47 2.59 -19.14
C LEU A 278 -6.62 3.67 -18.07
N GLU A 279 -5.75 4.67 -18.03
CA GLU A 279 -5.76 5.68 -16.99
C GLU A 279 -7.05 6.50 -17.02
N ILE A 280 -7.64 6.77 -18.19
CA ILE A 280 -8.92 7.48 -18.26
C ILE A 280 -10.07 6.69 -17.61
N PHE A 281 -10.02 5.35 -17.67
CA PHE A 281 -11.02 4.50 -17.02
C PHE A 281 -10.87 4.55 -15.50
N ARG A 282 -9.62 4.55 -15.00
CA ARG A 282 -9.33 4.68 -13.58
C ARG A 282 -9.69 6.07 -13.06
N ALA A 283 -9.37 7.11 -13.82
CA ALA A 283 -9.71 8.48 -13.48
C ALA A 283 -11.24 8.68 -13.42
N ALA A 284 -11.98 8.22 -14.43
CA ALA A 284 -13.44 8.29 -14.44
C ALA A 284 -14.06 7.49 -13.28
N SER A 285 -13.53 6.29 -12.97
CA SER A 285 -13.99 5.52 -11.82
C SER A 285 -13.64 6.20 -10.48
N GLY A 286 -12.48 6.86 -10.39
CA GLY A 286 -12.08 7.62 -9.21
C GLY A 286 -12.99 8.82 -8.98
N ALA A 287 -13.31 9.55 -10.04
CA ALA A 287 -14.22 10.70 -10.00
C ALA A 287 -15.63 10.32 -9.54
N GLU A 288 -16.15 9.18 -10.01
CA GLU A 288 -17.45 8.64 -9.54
C GLU A 288 -17.43 8.32 -8.04
N LYS A 289 -16.31 7.82 -7.50
CA LYS A 289 -16.15 7.58 -6.06
C LYS A 289 -16.09 8.88 -5.26
N ILE A 290 -15.38 9.89 -5.78
CA ILE A 290 -15.33 11.23 -5.18
C ILE A 290 -16.75 11.81 -5.12
N GLN A 291 -17.47 11.81 -6.25
CA GLN A 291 -18.84 12.31 -6.32
C GLN A 291 -19.75 11.59 -5.32
N ALA A 292 -19.72 10.25 -5.30
CA ALA A 292 -20.53 9.45 -4.39
C ALA A 292 -20.22 9.74 -2.91
N TYR A 293 -18.94 9.88 -2.56
CA TYR A 293 -18.52 10.21 -1.21
C TYR A 293 -19.04 11.60 -0.79
N VAL A 294 -18.81 12.62 -1.62
CA VAL A 294 -19.18 14.01 -1.34
C VAL A 294 -20.70 14.15 -1.19
N LEU A 295 -21.49 13.55 -2.07
CA LEU A 295 -22.95 13.58 -1.97
C LEU A 295 -23.48 12.74 -0.79
N GLY A 296 -22.75 11.70 -0.37
CA GLY A 296 -23.09 10.89 0.81
C GLY A 296 -23.06 11.67 2.13
N LEU A 297 -22.29 12.76 2.21
CA LEU A 297 -22.21 13.62 3.39
C LEU A 297 -23.57 14.28 3.74
N GLU A 298 -24.41 14.55 2.74
CA GLU A 298 -25.77 15.10 2.94
C GLU A 298 -26.71 14.08 3.62
N GLN A 299 -26.53 12.77 3.35
CA GLN A 299 -27.40 11.71 3.88
C GLN A 299 -27.14 11.41 5.36
N VAL A 300 -25.88 11.50 5.80
CA VAL A 300 -25.48 11.26 7.20
C VAL A 300 -26.08 12.34 8.13
N GLN A 301 -26.14 13.60 7.67
CA GLN A 301 -26.82 14.67 8.41
C GLN A 301 -28.34 14.50 8.42
N THR A 302 -28.94 14.06 7.31
CA THR A 302 -30.40 13.86 7.22
C THR A 302 -30.88 12.72 8.13
N LEU A 303 -30.09 11.64 8.26
CA LEU A 303 -30.37 10.54 9.20
C LEU A 303 -30.10 10.93 10.66
N GLY A 304 -29.11 11.79 10.92
CA GLY A 304 -28.86 12.37 12.25
C GLY A 304 -29.94 13.38 12.68
N GLN A 305 -30.58 14.09 11.74
CA GLN A 305 -31.66 15.05 12.00
C GLN A 305 -33.06 14.41 11.99
N ALA A 306 -33.28 13.33 11.24
CA ALA A 306 -34.54 12.59 11.24
C ALA A 306 -34.81 11.77 12.52
N ALA A 307 -33.80 11.62 13.39
CA ALA A 307 -33.92 10.96 14.70
C ALA A 307 -34.54 11.83 15.80
N SER A 308 -34.98 13.07 15.50
CA SER A 308 -35.64 13.95 16.49
C SER A 308 -36.93 14.59 15.97
N PRO A 309 -38.09 13.92 16.06
CA PRO A 309 -39.38 14.58 15.92
C PRO A 309 -40.07 14.75 17.29
N GLN A 310 -39.56 15.65 18.14
CA GLN A 310 -40.37 16.32 19.16
C GLN A 310 -39.62 17.50 19.76
N GLN A 311 -40.33 18.64 19.83
CA GLN A 311 -39.86 19.98 20.27
C GLN A 311 -39.08 20.68 19.15
N THR A 312 -39.51 21.81 18.58
CA THR A 312 -40.17 22.96 19.18
C THR A 312 -40.92 23.79 18.12
N ALA A 313 -42.20 24.00 18.36
CA ALA A 313 -42.91 25.20 17.94
C ALA A 313 -43.67 25.73 19.17
N VAL A 314 -43.03 26.59 19.96
CA VAL A 314 -43.73 27.53 20.85
C VAL A 314 -42.93 28.83 20.90
N ALA A 315 -43.67 29.92 20.75
CA ALA A 315 -43.23 31.29 20.59
C ALA A 315 -42.53 31.90 21.82
N ALA A 316 -41.71 32.90 21.51
CA ALA A 316 -41.37 34.10 22.27
C ALA A 316 -41.93 34.21 23.70
N ASN A 317 -41.03 34.15 24.68
CA ASN A 317 -41.02 35.04 25.83
C ASN A 317 -39.56 35.23 26.29
N ALA A 318 -39.06 36.45 26.20
CA ALA A 318 -37.71 36.82 26.61
C ALA A 318 -37.56 36.69 28.13
N ALA A 319 -36.91 35.63 28.59
CA ALA A 319 -36.39 35.55 29.95
C ALA A 319 -35.03 36.26 29.99
N SER A 320 -34.90 37.34 30.77
CA SER A 320 -33.62 37.98 31.06
C SER A 320 -32.92 37.24 32.21
N PHE A 321 -31.62 36.97 32.05
CA PHE A 321 -30.82 36.19 32.99
C PHE A 321 -30.09 37.12 33.95
N THR A 322 -30.26 36.98 35.26
CA THR A 322 -29.67 37.92 36.24
C THR A 322 -28.60 37.23 37.09
N VAL A 323 -27.38 37.78 37.08
CA VAL A 323 -26.25 37.32 37.92
C VAL A 323 -26.23 38.15 39.19
N ARG A 324 -26.21 37.50 40.36
CA ARG A 324 -26.11 38.15 41.68
C ARG A 324 -24.97 37.58 42.53
N GLU A 325 -24.34 38.43 43.31
CA GLU A 325 -23.29 38.07 44.27
C GLU A 325 -23.72 38.51 45.68
N ARG A 326 -23.75 37.58 46.64
CA ARG A 326 -24.08 37.85 48.05
C ARG A 326 -22.95 37.42 48.98
N VAL A 327 -22.67 38.26 49.97
CA VAL A 327 -21.81 37.89 51.10
C VAL A 327 -22.54 38.27 52.40
N GLY A 328 -22.66 37.33 53.33
CA GLY A 328 -23.34 37.56 54.61
C GLY A 328 -24.81 37.98 54.51
N GLY A 329 -25.52 37.54 53.46
CA GLY A 329 -26.95 37.84 53.26
C GLY A 329 -27.27 39.20 52.61
N LYS A 330 -26.26 39.98 52.16
CA LYS A 330 -26.47 41.22 51.39
C LYS A 330 -26.02 41.08 49.94
N ASP A 331 -26.82 41.56 48.99
CA ASP A 331 -26.47 41.63 47.56
C ASP A 331 -25.37 42.68 47.36
N LEU A 332 -24.16 42.24 46.98
CA LEU A 332 -23.02 43.11 46.62
C LEU A 332 -23.06 43.52 45.15
N PHE A 333 -23.71 42.71 44.30
CA PHE A 333 -23.81 42.96 42.86
C PHE A 333 -25.03 42.25 42.27
N SER A 334 -25.72 42.89 41.31
CA SER A 334 -26.82 42.30 40.54
C SER A 334 -26.87 42.92 39.14
N GLN A 335 -26.76 42.11 38.07
CA GLN A 335 -26.86 42.57 36.69
C GLN A 335 -27.59 41.57 35.80
N SER A 336 -28.44 42.06 34.89
CA SER A 336 -29.28 41.24 34.00
C SER A 336 -28.78 41.26 32.56
N PHE A 337 -28.90 40.14 31.86
CA PHE A 337 -28.40 39.87 30.53
C PHE A 337 -29.50 39.31 29.63
N ALA A 338 -29.42 39.62 28.33
CA ALA A 338 -30.42 39.18 27.35
C ALA A 338 -30.21 37.72 26.92
N THR A 339 -28.97 37.22 27.07
CA THR A 339 -28.60 35.85 26.67
C THR A 339 -27.83 35.14 27.78
N LEU A 340 -27.89 33.81 27.77
CA LEU A 340 -27.27 32.96 28.79
C LEU A 340 -25.74 32.99 28.76
N ASP A 341 -25.16 33.11 27.56
CA ASP A 341 -23.71 33.16 27.33
C ASP A 341 -23.08 34.42 27.94
N GLU A 342 -23.74 35.57 27.81
CA GLU A 342 -23.29 36.83 28.43
C GLU A 342 -23.32 36.75 29.97
N ALA A 343 -24.37 36.14 30.54
CA ALA A 343 -24.49 35.91 31.97
C ALA A 343 -23.39 34.95 32.49
N ALA A 344 -23.11 33.86 31.76
CA ALA A 344 -22.10 32.87 32.12
C ALA A 344 -20.68 33.47 32.14
N ARG A 345 -20.33 34.30 31.15
CA ARG A 345 -19.03 34.99 31.11
C ARG A 345 -18.86 35.98 32.27
N CYS A 346 -19.91 36.73 32.60
CA CYS A 346 -19.89 37.62 33.77
C CYS A 346 -19.63 36.86 35.08
N TYR A 347 -20.30 35.71 35.25
CA TYR A 347 -20.16 34.84 36.42
C TYR A 347 -18.73 34.29 36.58
N VAL A 348 -18.13 33.76 35.51
CA VAL A 348 -16.74 33.23 35.53
C VAL A 348 -15.74 34.31 35.91
N THR A 349 -15.89 35.51 35.35
CA THR A 349 -14.98 36.65 35.61
C THR A 349 -15.06 37.12 37.07
N LYS A 350 -16.26 37.12 37.67
CA LYS A 350 -16.50 37.54 39.06
C LYS A 350 -16.05 36.49 40.09
N SER A 351 -16.33 35.20 39.86
CA SER A 351 -15.93 34.13 40.79
C SER A 351 -14.40 34.00 40.92
N GLN A 352 -13.64 34.25 39.85
CA GLN A 352 -12.18 34.24 39.90
C GLN A 352 -11.59 35.48 40.61
N ALA A 353 -12.28 36.61 40.62
CA ALA A 353 -11.87 37.79 41.40
C ALA A 353 -12.01 37.56 42.92
N ALA A 354 -13.01 36.77 43.34
CA ALA A 354 -13.15 36.31 44.72
C ALA A 354 -12.02 35.34 45.11
N ASN A 355 -11.64 34.40 44.23
CA ASN A 355 -10.53 33.47 44.48
C ASN A 355 -9.15 34.16 44.52
N ARG A 356 -8.89 35.17 43.67
CA ARG A 356 -7.64 35.95 43.74
C ARG A 356 -7.52 36.79 45.01
N SER A 357 -8.63 37.11 45.66
CA SER A 357 -8.63 37.80 46.96
C SER A 357 -8.25 36.87 48.12
N MET A 358 -8.39 35.54 47.95
CA MET A 358 -7.95 34.53 48.92
C MET A 358 -6.45 34.21 48.80
N GLU A 359 -5.88 34.22 47.59
CA GLU A 359 -4.46 33.91 47.38
C GLU A 359 -3.50 35.05 47.80
N ALA A 360 -4.01 36.27 47.97
CA ALA A 360 -3.21 37.44 48.38
C ALA A 360 -3.04 37.61 49.90
N ALA A 361 -3.65 36.76 50.73
CA ALA A 361 -3.63 36.88 52.20
C ALA A 361 -2.72 35.83 52.84
N ASP A 362 -1.41 35.99 52.66
CA ASP A 362 -0.40 35.20 53.38
C ASP A 362 -0.33 35.69 54.85
N GLY A 363 -0.97 34.94 55.75
CA GLY A 363 -0.58 34.90 57.17
C GLY A 363 -1.07 35.99 58.13
N ARG A 364 -2.38 36.34 58.16
CA ARG A 364 -3.07 36.83 59.38
C ARG A 364 -4.53 36.38 59.41
N GLU A 365 -4.95 35.80 60.54
CA GLU A 365 -6.34 35.41 60.84
C GLU A 365 -7.35 36.51 60.50
N LEU A 366 -8.32 36.17 59.66
CA LEU A 366 -9.64 36.79 59.68
C LEU A 366 -10.65 35.72 60.12
N ALA A 367 -11.23 35.99 61.28
CA ALA A 367 -12.03 35.11 62.10
C ALA A 367 -13.28 34.57 61.39
N GLY A 368 -13.54 33.28 61.64
CA GLY A 368 -14.91 32.77 61.70
C GLY A 368 -15.35 31.81 60.60
N VAL A 369 -14.65 30.68 60.39
CA VAL A 369 -15.28 29.46 59.84
C VAL A 369 -14.67 28.23 60.53
N VAL A 370 -15.50 27.50 61.28
CA VAL A 370 -15.17 26.19 61.88
C VAL A 370 -15.60 25.10 60.88
N TRP A 371 -14.68 24.21 60.52
CA TRP A 371 -14.94 23.07 59.61
C TRP A 371 -15.40 21.84 60.40
N GLY A 372 -16.47 21.17 59.94
CA GLY A 372 -16.88 19.84 60.40
C GLY A 372 -16.19 18.71 59.61
N PRO A 373 -16.22 17.45 60.08
CA PRO A 373 -15.32 16.39 59.62
C PRO A 373 -15.55 15.88 58.19
N ASP A 374 -16.69 16.18 57.57
CA ASP A 374 -17.10 15.55 56.30
C ASP A 374 -17.08 16.47 55.07
N GLY A 375 -16.59 17.71 55.19
CA GLY A 375 -16.16 18.49 54.02
C GLY A 375 -17.18 18.79 52.92
N ASP A 376 -18.48 18.67 53.15
CA ASP A 376 -19.50 18.98 52.15
C ASP A 376 -19.70 20.50 51.98
N PHE A 377 -19.53 20.98 50.75
CA PHE A 377 -19.93 22.31 50.31
C PHE A 377 -21.26 22.17 49.53
N GLU A 378 -22.38 22.53 50.15
CA GLU A 378 -23.66 22.64 49.44
C GLU A 378 -23.79 24.02 48.78
N CYS A 379 -23.89 24.05 47.44
CA CYS A 379 -24.45 25.18 46.71
C CYS A 379 -25.86 24.79 46.26
N GLU A 380 -26.88 25.50 46.76
CA GLU A 380 -28.28 25.25 46.42
C GLU A 380 -28.50 25.33 44.89
N ARG A 381 -29.03 24.22 44.35
CA ARG A 381 -29.42 24.00 42.95
C ARG A 381 -30.40 25.06 42.44
N PHE A 382 -29.97 25.93 41.54
CA PHE A 382 -30.79 26.43 40.43
C PHE A 382 -29.90 26.84 39.26
N ALA A 383 -29.43 25.87 38.48
CA ALA A 383 -28.88 26.09 37.14
C ALA A 383 -29.34 24.91 36.28
N SER A 384 -30.03 25.19 35.18
CA SER A 384 -30.41 24.13 34.23
C SER A 384 -29.15 23.58 33.54
N PRO A 385 -29.18 22.36 32.98
CA PRO A 385 -28.02 21.75 32.31
C PRO A 385 -27.40 22.65 31.23
N GLU A 386 -28.21 23.51 30.60
CA GLU A 386 -27.72 24.48 29.61
C GLU A 386 -26.82 25.57 30.21
N VAL A 387 -27.04 25.96 31.48
CA VAL A 387 -26.21 26.95 32.19
C VAL A 387 -24.86 26.36 32.58
N GLU A 388 -24.84 25.11 33.05
CA GLU A 388 -23.60 24.41 33.40
C GLU A 388 -22.72 24.18 32.16
N GLN A 389 -23.31 23.79 31.03
CA GLN A 389 -22.59 23.67 29.75
C GLN A 389 -22.05 25.02 29.25
N ALA A 390 -22.82 26.09 29.35
CA ALA A 390 -22.37 27.42 28.92
C ALA A 390 -21.22 27.97 29.79
N VAL A 391 -21.27 27.74 31.11
CA VAL A 391 -20.18 28.13 32.03
C VAL A 391 -18.92 27.30 31.77
N ALA A 392 -19.05 25.99 31.53
CA ALA A 392 -17.93 25.11 31.21
C ALA A 392 -17.25 25.52 29.88
N ALA A 393 -18.04 25.80 28.83
CA ALA A 393 -17.54 26.27 27.55
C ALA A 393 -16.82 27.63 27.65
N ALA A 394 -17.34 28.55 28.48
CA ALA A 394 -16.72 29.85 28.72
C ALA A 394 -15.38 29.74 29.49
N GLN A 395 -15.27 28.78 30.43
CA GLN A 395 -14.01 28.49 31.13
C GLN A 395 -12.94 27.91 30.18
N GLU A 396 -13.35 27.03 29.27
CA GLU A 396 -12.45 26.36 28.32
C GLU A 396 -11.85 27.35 27.29
N GLN A 397 -12.67 28.28 26.78
CA GLN A 397 -12.19 29.34 25.87
C GLN A 397 -11.22 30.33 26.55
N HIS A 398 -11.37 30.60 27.85
CA HIS A 398 -10.47 31.49 28.58
C HIS A 398 -9.10 30.85 28.85
N TRP A 399 -9.04 29.52 28.96
CA TRP A 399 -7.80 28.77 29.24
C TRP A 399 -6.91 28.57 28.01
N GLN A 400 -7.45 28.68 26.80
CA GLN A 400 -6.65 28.68 25.56
C GLN A 400 -5.85 29.99 25.35
N GLY A 401 -6.08 31.03 26.16
CA GLY A 401 -5.41 32.33 26.04
C GLY A 401 -4.11 32.49 26.84
N PHE A 402 -3.76 31.58 27.77
CA PHE A 402 -2.58 31.71 28.62
C PHE A 402 -1.69 30.48 28.53
N GLY A 403 -0.64 30.56 27.70
CA GLY A 403 0.31 29.48 27.49
C GLY A 403 1.38 29.33 28.59
N ALA A 404 1.70 28.05 28.87
CA ALA A 404 2.97 27.48 29.29
C ALA A 404 3.54 27.76 30.70
N ALA A 405 3.38 26.78 31.60
CA ALA A 405 4.49 26.10 32.31
C ALA A 405 3.95 24.98 33.22
N GLN A 406 4.64 23.83 33.22
CA GLN A 406 4.42 22.62 34.05
C GLN A 406 3.17 21.77 33.74
N VAL A 407 3.29 20.87 32.74
CA VAL A 407 2.36 19.73 32.60
C VAL A 407 2.84 18.60 33.51
N ASP A 408 2.03 18.36 34.54
CA ASP A 408 2.20 17.33 35.56
C ASP A 408 1.54 16.02 35.08
N LYS A 409 2.16 14.87 35.38
CA LYS A 409 1.80 13.50 34.90
C LYS A 409 0.37 13.03 35.21
N ARG A 410 -0.42 13.88 35.89
CA ARG A 410 -1.81 13.66 36.24
C ARG A 410 -2.76 13.98 35.08
N ALA A 411 -2.41 14.91 34.19
CA ALA A 411 -3.22 15.29 33.03
C ALA A 411 -3.30 14.16 31.99
N GLU A 412 -2.17 13.53 31.64
CA GLU A 412 -2.11 12.39 30.71
C GLU A 412 -2.95 11.18 31.18
N ARG A 413 -3.06 10.98 32.51
CA ARG A 413 -3.86 9.90 33.10
C ARG A 413 -5.36 10.16 32.96
N VAL A 414 -5.80 11.39 33.21
CA VAL A 414 -7.22 11.79 33.11
C VAL A 414 -7.69 11.80 31.65
N GLU A 415 -6.81 12.22 30.73
CA GLU A 415 -7.10 12.25 29.30
C GLU A 415 -7.25 10.83 28.72
N GLY A 416 -6.37 9.89 29.09
CA GLY A 416 -6.49 8.48 28.71
C GLY A 416 -7.72 7.76 29.28
N GLU A 417 -8.12 8.06 30.51
CA GLU A 417 -9.35 7.53 31.14
C GLU A 417 -10.62 8.07 30.46
N THR A 418 -10.60 9.32 29.99
CA THR A 418 -11.74 9.96 29.31
C THR A 418 -11.93 9.42 27.89
N ILE A 419 -10.84 9.20 27.15
CA ILE A 419 -10.88 8.63 25.79
C ILE A 419 -11.43 7.19 25.82
N MET A 420 -10.97 6.36 26.75
CA MET A 420 -11.42 4.97 26.86
C MET A 420 -12.91 4.84 27.21
N LYS A 421 -13.43 5.78 28.01
CA LYS A 421 -14.86 5.86 28.34
C LYS A 421 -15.72 6.35 27.17
N ALA A 422 -15.16 7.14 26.25
CA ALA A 422 -15.83 7.58 25.03
C ALA A 422 -15.83 6.51 23.93
N GLU A 423 -14.82 5.63 23.88
CA GLU A 423 -14.66 4.58 22.86
C GLU A 423 -15.51 3.32 23.11
N MET A 424 -15.95 3.08 24.34
CA MET A 424 -16.72 1.87 24.71
C MET A 424 -18.19 2.21 25.00
N GLU A 425 -19.12 1.58 24.28
CA GLU A 425 -20.58 1.80 24.44
C GLU A 425 -21.11 1.42 25.84
N ASN A 426 -20.45 0.48 26.52
CA ASN A 426 -20.82 0.04 27.87
C ASN A 426 -19.83 0.59 28.92
N ALA A 427 -20.28 1.56 29.71
CA ALA A 427 -19.50 2.18 30.77
C ALA A 427 -18.99 1.18 31.83
N GLY A 428 -19.66 0.04 32.02
CA GLY A 428 -19.19 -1.00 32.93
C GLY A 428 -17.99 -1.79 32.40
N ASP A 429 -17.88 -1.95 31.08
CA ASP A 429 -16.77 -2.69 30.46
C ASP A 429 -15.50 -1.82 30.41
N SER A 430 -15.62 -0.50 30.29
CA SER A 430 -14.49 0.43 30.36
C SER A 430 -13.88 0.50 31.77
N ASP A 431 -14.71 0.48 32.81
CA ASP A 431 -14.23 0.41 34.20
C ASP A 431 -13.43 -0.89 34.46
N VAL A 432 -13.86 -2.03 33.92
CA VAL A 432 -13.13 -3.30 34.02
C VAL A 432 -11.83 -3.27 33.22
N ALA A 433 -11.84 -2.69 32.02
CA ALA A 433 -10.64 -2.57 31.19
C ALA A 433 -9.59 -1.64 31.82
N LEU A 434 -10.01 -0.54 32.45
CA LEU A 434 -9.12 0.34 33.23
C LEU A 434 -8.51 -0.38 34.42
N ALA A 435 -9.31 -1.14 35.18
CA ALA A 435 -8.83 -1.94 36.29
C ALA A 435 -7.82 -3.01 35.84
N ARG A 436 -8.09 -3.69 34.72
CA ARG A 436 -7.18 -4.67 34.13
C ARG A 436 -5.87 -4.03 33.66
N LEU A 437 -5.94 -2.85 33.03
CA LEU A 437 -4.75 -2.12 32.57
C LEU A 437 -3.79 -1.79 33.74
N GLN A 438 -4.32 -1.53 34.94
CA GLN A 438 -3.50 -1.33 36.13
C GLN A 438 -2.76 -2.61 36.55
N VAL A 439 -3.39 -3.77 36.42
CA VAL A 439 -2.76 -5.08 36.68
C VAL A 439 -1.68 -5.37 35.63
N VAL A 440 -1.98 -5.17 34.34
CA VAL A 440 -1.04 -5.42 33.22
C VAL A 440 0.21 -4.53 33.29
N ARG A 441 0.08 -3.30 33.80
CA ARG A 441 1.21 -2.37 34.00
C ARG A 441 2.09 -2.70 35.22
N GLY A 442 1.86 -3.82 35.89
CA GLY A 442 2.65 -4.28 37.05
C GLY A 442 2.15 -3.74 38.40
N GLY A 443 0.84 -3.52 38.54
CA GLY A 443 0.21 -3.03 39.77
C GLY A 443 0.42 -3.94 40.99
N SER A 444 0.29 -3.35 42.19
CA SER A 444 0.39 -4.04 43.50
C SER A 444 -0.77 -5.03 43.72
N SER A 445 -0.76 -5.75 44.85
CA SER A 445 -1.90 -6.59 45.28
C SER A 445 -3.23 -5.82 45.38
N GLU A 446 -3.18 -4.49 45.54
CA GLU A 446 -4.37 -3.62 45.52
C GLU A 446 -4.98 -3.51 44.12
N ALA A 447 -4.17 -3.54 43.04
CA ALA A 447 -4.69 -3.50 41.67
C ALA A 447 -5.50 -4.76 41.32
N GLY A 448 -5.11 -5.93 41.85
CA GLY A 448 -5.89 -7.16 41.74
C GLY A 448 -7.26 -7.05 42.42
N ALA A 449 -7.32 -6.48 43.62
CA ALA A 449 -8.58 -6.26 44.33
C ALA A 449 -9.51 -5.27 43.61
N VAL A 450 -8.95 -4.24 42.94
CA VAL A 450 -9.72 -3.30 42.11
C VAL A 450 -10.31 -4.01 40.88
N LEU A 451 -9.52 -4.88 40.22
CA LEU A 451 -10.01 -5.70 39.11
C LEU A 451 -11.12 -6.65 39.56
N ASP A 452 -10.96 -7.33 40.70
CA ASP A 452 -11.98 -8.22 41.25
C ASP A 452 -13.28 -7.47 41.55
N ALA A 453 -13.19 -6.30 42.17
CA ALA A 453 -14.37 -5.48 42.48
C ALA A 453 -15.08 -4.97 41.22
N ALA A 454 -14.33 -4.50 40.21
CA ALA A 454 -14.90 -4.03 38.95
C ALA A 454 -15.54 -5.17 38.14
N ALA A 455 -14.84 -6.30 38.01
CA ALA A 455 -15.33 -7.47 37.29
C ALA A 455 -16.58 -8.05 37.98
N MET A 456 -16.56 -8.18 39.31
CA MET A 456 -17.73 -8.66 40.04
C MET A 456 -18.94 -7.73 39.89
N ARG A 457 -18.72 -6.40 39.88
CA ARG A 457 -19.79 -5.40 39.72
C ARG A 457 -20.41 -5.39 38.33
N HIS A 458 -19.62 -5.50 37.26
CA HIS A 458 -20.07 -5.25 35.88
C HIS A 458 -20.19 -6.52 35.01
N LEU A 459 -19.51 -7.61 35.39
CA LEU A 459 -19.56 -8.92 34.72
C LEU A 459 -20.25 -10.00 35.57
N GLY A 460 -20.30 -9.83 36.89
CA GLY A 460 -20.92 -10.78 37.83
C GLY A 460 -20.02 -11.95 38.24
N PHE A 461 -18.73 -11.89 37.90
CA PHE A 461 -17.70 -12.86 38.26
C PHE A 461 -16.33 -12.18 38.27
N THR A 462 -15.33 -12.80 38.92
CA THR A 462 -13.95 -12.30 38.93
C THR A 462 -13.16 -12.78 37.71
N LEU A 463 -12.18 -11.99 37.28
CA LEU A 463 -11.24 -12.39 36.22
C LEU A 463 -9.91 -12.84 36.84
N PRO A 464 -9.27 -13.91 36.32
CA PRO A 464 -7.94 -14.27 36.76
C PRO A 464 -6.96 -13.11 36.54
N HIS A 465 -6.18 -12.76 37.58
CA HIS A 465 -5.23 -11.63 37.50
C HIS A 465 -4.14 -11.87 36.45
N ASP A 466 -3.87 -13.13 36.11
CA ASP A 466 -2.93 -13.56 35.08
C ASP A 466 -3.59 -13.93 33.74
N TRP A 467 -4.83 -13.50 33.51
CA TRP A 467 -5.56 -13.76 32.28
C TRP A 467 -4.83 -13.20 31.04
N ASN A 468 -4.51 -14.09 30.09
CA ASN A 468 -3.72 -13.77 28.90
C ASN A 468 -4.53 -13.16 27.73
N GLY A 469 -5.81 -12.87 27.95
CA GLY A 469 -6.72 -12.31 26.95
C GLY A 469 -7.48 -13.34 26.11
N ARG A 470 -7.15 -14.63 26.19
CA ARG A 470 -7.88 -15.69 25.46
C ARG A 470 -9.09 -16.18 26.23
N VAL A 471 -10.18 -16.38 25.49
CA VAL A 471 -11.47 -16.87 26.00
C VAL A 471 -11.88 -18.10 25.19
N MET A 472 -12.40 -19.12 25.86
CA MET A 472 -12.93 -20.33 25.26
C MET A 472 -14.41 -20.46 25.60
N VAL A 473 -15.23 -20.83 24.61
CA VAL A 473 -16.66 -21.11 24.76
C VAL A 473 -16.88 -22.58 24.43
N GLN A 474 -17.47 -23.35 25.35
CA GLN A 474 -17.65 -24.79 25.19
C GLN A 474 -19.09 -25.21 25.48
N GLY A 475 -19.67 -26.01 24.60
CA GLY A 475 -20.99 -26.62 24.81
C GLY A 475 -20.88 -27.79 25.78
N MET A 476 -21.68 -27.77 26.83
CA MET A 476 -21.71 -28.77 27.89
C MET A 476 -23.01 -29.57 27.81
N ALA A 477 -22.94 -30.85 28.16
CA ALA A 477 -24.11 -31.73 28.30
C ALA A 477 -23.88 -32.69 29.45
N THR A 478 -24.96 -33.16 30.05
CA THR A 478 -24.93 -34.19 31.09
C THR A 478 -24.90 -35.57 30.42
N GLY A 479 -23.89 -36.38 30.72
CA GLY A 479 -23.74 -37.72 30.16
C GLY A 479 -23.18 -38.71 31.18
N GLU A 480 -23.27 -40.01 30.87
CA GLU A 480 -22.73 -41.06 31.73
C GLU A 480 -21.28 -41.34 31.33
N VAL A 481 -20.34 -41.05 32.24
CA VAL A 481 -18.90 -41.30 32.08
C VAL A 481 -18.49 -42.22 33.22
N ASP A 482 -17.97 -43.41 32.89
CA ASP A 482 -17.56 -44.45 33.87
C ASP A 482 -18.67 -44.90 34.85
N GLY A 483 -19.95 -44.81 34.44
CA GLY A 483 -21.10 -45.26 35.24
C GLY A 483 -21.66 -44.21 36.21
N GLU A 484 -21.15 -42.98 36.18
CA GLU A 484 -21.69 -41.84 36.91
C GLU A 484 -22.15 -40.73 35.96
N GLN A 485 -23.24 -40.05 36.32
CA GLN A 485 -23.71 -38.86 35.59
C GLN A 485 -22.75 -37.70 35.85
N GLN A 486 -22.09 -37.20 34.80
CA GLN A 486 -21.17 -36.07 34.85
C GLN A 486 -21.47 -35.08 33.72
N GLU A 487 -21.30 -33.79 34.03
CA GLU A 487 -21.30 -32.73 33.03
C GLU A 487 -19.95 -32.72 32.31
N ALA A 488 -19.96 -32.96 31.00
CA ALA A 488 -18.76 -32.93 30.18
C ALA A 488 -19.04 -32.21 28.85
N SER A 489 -18.01 -32.10 28.01
CA SER A 489 -18.19 -31.50 26.70
C SER A 489 -19.20 -32.30 25.88
N ALA A 490 -20.21 -31.63 25.36
CA ALA A 490 -21.24 -32.25 24.52
C ALA A 490 -20.63 -32.97 23.31
N GLU A 491 -19.52 -32.44 22.75
CA GLU A 491 -18.75 -33.06 21.67
C GLU A 491 -18.10 -34.38 22.11
N GLN A 492 -17.53 -34.44 23.31
CA GLN A 492 -16.92 -35.66 23.84
C GLN A 492 -17.96 -36.75 24.14
N LEU A 493 -19.17 -36.33 24.54
CA LEU A 493 -20.29 -37.22 24.81
C LEU A 493 -21.09 -37.59 23.55
N GLY A 494 -20.83 -36.94 22.41
CA GLY A 494 -21.65 -37.09 21.19
C GLY A 494 -23.09 -36.61 21.35
N LEU A 495 -23.35 -35.73 22.32
CA LEU A 495 -24.66 -35.18 22.66
C LEU A 495 -24.81 -33.75 22.13
N LYS A 496 -26.04 -33.24 22.11
CA LYS A 496 -26.29 -31.82 21.85
C LYS A 496 -25.97 -31.00 23.11
N PRO A 497 -25.40 -29.79 22.98
CA PRO A 497 -25.17 -28.92 24.13
C PRO A 497 -26.48 -28.56 24.84
N GLU A 498 -26.50 -28.73 26.16
CA GLU A 498 -27.58 -28.31 27.05
C GLU A 498 -27.38 -26.86 27.53
N PHE A 499 -26.12 -26.46 27.75
CA PHE A 499 -25.71 -25.10 28.09
C PHE A 499 -24.29 -24.82 27.57
N TRP A 500 -23.81 -23.59 27.72
CA TRP A 500 -22.52 -23.12 27.20
C TRP A 500 -21.69 -22.45 28.28
N SER A 501 -20.53 -23.03 28.59
CA SER A 501 -19.59 -22.49 29.58
C SER A 501 -18.53 -21.62 28.93
N VAL A 502 -18.20 -20.50 29.58
CA VAL A 502 -17.16 -19.55 29.15
C VAL A 502 -15.97 -19.66 30.10
N TYR A 503 -14.77 -19.80 29.54
CA TYR A 503 -13.51 -19.93 30.27
C TYR A 503 -12.50 -18.85 29.87
N ALA A 504 -11.71 -18.35 30.83
CA ALA A 504 -10.55 -17.50 30.59
C ALA A 504 -9.25 -18.31 30.66
N GLN A 505 -8.31 -18.08 29.75
CA GLN A 505 -7.00 -18.74 29.79
C GLN A 505 -5.98 -17.95 30.61
N GLN A 506 -5.44 -18.57 31.64
CA GLN A 506 -4.37 -18.04 32.49
C GLN A 506 -3.02 -18.01 31.76
N GLY A 507 -2.03 -17.30 32.31
CA GLY A 507 -0.71 -17.14 31.71
C GLY A 507 0.05 -18.48 31.55
N ASP A 508 -0.26 -19.46 32.39
CA ASP A 508 0.29 -20.82 32.33
C ASP A 508 -0.44 -21.76 31.36
N GLY A 509 -1.50 -21.27 30.69
CA GLY A 509 -2.29 -22.01 29.73
C GLY A 509 -3.50 -22.76 30.30
N ARG A 510 -3.70 -22.77 31.63
CA ARG A 510 -4.91 -23.35 32.25
C ARG A 510 -6.14 -22.50 31.95
N HIS A 511 -7.31 -23.15 31.92
CA HIS A 511 -8.59 -22.49 31.68
C HIS A 511 -9.35 -22.40 33.01
N GLN A 512 -9.70 -21.17 33.43
CA GLN A 512 -10.56 -20.93 34.58
C GLN A 512 -11.99 -20.71 34.09
N TRP A 513 -12.94 -21.43 34.69
CA TRP A 513 -14.37 -21.22 34.44
C TRP A 513 -14.80 -19.83 34.92
N LEU A 514 -15.57 -19.12 34.09
CA LEU A 514 -16.10 -17.79 34.41
C LEU A 514 -17.61 -17.84 34.65
N ALA A 515 -18.37 -18.37 33.68
CA ALA A 515 -19.82 -18.40 33.76
C ALA A 515 -20.46 -19.36 32.74
N ASP A 516 -21.65 -19.86 33.07
CA ASP A 516 -22.50 -20.63 32.16
C ASP A 516 -23.62 -19.78 31.56
N ARG A 517 -24.00 -20.10 30.32
CA ARG A 517 -25.07 -19.43 29.57
C ARG A 517 -26.01 -20.46 28.97
N GLY A 518 -27.30 -20.12 28.91
CA GLY A 518 -28.33 -21.01 28.38
C GLY A 518 -28.21 -21.20 26.87
N THR A 519 -27.61 -20.23 26.16
CA THR A 519 -27.45 -20.31 24.70
C THR A 519 -26.03 -19.98 24.23
N GLN A 520 -25.67 -20.52 23.06
CA GLN A 520 -24.40 -20.23 22.39
C GLN A 520 -24.24 -18.73 22.11
N ARG A 521 -25.35 -18.05 21.79
CA ARG A 521 -25.37 -16.62 21.47
C ARG A 521 -25.00 -15.77 22.68
N GLU A 522 -25.57 -16.08 23.84
CA GLU A 522 -25.24 -15.41 25.11
C GLU A 522 -23.78 -15.63 25.52
N ALA A 523 -23.28 -16.86 25.36
CA ALA A 523 -21.87 -17.17 25.61
C ALA A 523 -20.93 -16.40 24.65
N ALA A 524 -21.29 -16.31 23.36
CA ALA A 524 -20.53 -15.55 22.37
C ALA A 524 -20.56 -14.03 22.62
N GLN A 525 -21.67 -13.49 23.13
CA GLN A 525 -21.77 -12.08 23.55
C GLN A 525 -20.85 -11.78 24.73
N LEU A 526 -20.80 -12.67 25.73
CA LEU A 526 -19.89 -12.53 26.86
C LEU A 526 -18.42 -12.59 26.41
N ALA A 527 -18.08 -13.53 25.53
CA ALA A 527 -16.74 -13.64 24.95
C ALA A 527 -16.35 -12.39 24.16
N GLY A 528 -17.29 -11.77 23.44
CA GLY A 528 -17.07 -10.50 22.73
C GLY A 528 -16.77 -9.34 23.67
N ARG A 529 -17.53 -9.20 24.77
CA ARG A 529 -17.26 -8.19 25.81
C ARG A 529 -15.88 -8.35 26.44
N LEU A 530 -15.50 -9.59 26.78
CA LEU A 530 -14.19 -9.90 27.32
C LEU A 530 -13.06 -9.57 26.33
N ALA A 531 -13.23 -9.89 25.04
CA ALA A 531 -12.22 -9.59 24.05
C ALA A 531 -12.02 -8.07 23.82
N LEU A 532 -13.10 -7.28 23.92
CA LEU A 532 -13.02 -5.81 23.90
C LEU A 532 -12.28 -5.26 25.13
N ILE A 533 -12.58 -5.81 26.32
CA ILE A 533 -11.87 -5.48 27.57
C ILE A 533 -10.37 -5.78 27.44
N ASP A 534 -9.98 -6.93 26.87
CA ASP A 534 -8.57 -7.27 26.60
C ASP A 534 -7.91 -6.30 25.62
N ALA A 535 -8.60 -5.98 24.51
CA ALA A 535 -8.06 -5.07 23.50
C ALA A 535 -7.77 -3.68 24.07
N HIS A 536 -8.69 -3.12 24.85
CA HIS A 536 -8.50 -1.79 25.43
C HIS A 536 -7.55 -1.79 26.64
N SER A 537 -7.30 -2.92 27.28
CA SER A 537 -6.28 -3.04 28.35
C SER A 537 -4.88 -3.42 27.83
N GLU A 538 -4.67 -3.35 26.52
CA GLU A 538 -3.36 -3.47 25.88
C GLU A 538 -2.52 -2.19 26.05
N THR A 539 -1.21 -2.37 26.30
CA THR A 539 -0.29 -1.25 26.57
C THR A 539 0.42 -0.74 25.33
N ASP A 540 0.57 -1.58 24.30
CA ASP A 540 1.10 -1.19 23.00
C ASP A 540 -0.06 -0.74 22.09
N GLU A 541 -0.10 0.54 21.75
CA GLU A 541 -1.14 1.14 20.90
C GLU A 541 -1.26 0.44 19.52
N ARG A 542 -0.19 -0.18 19.02
CA ARG A 542 -0.22 -0.91 17.74
C ARG A 542 -0.89 -2.27 17.90
N GLU A 543 -0.57 -3.00 18.98
CA GLU A 543 -1.24 -4.26 19.30
C GLU A 543 -2.71 -4.02 19.66
N LYS A 544 -3.01 -2.93 20.38
CA LYS A 544 -4.39 -2.46 20.63
C LYS A 544 -5.14 -2.25 19.31
N ALA A 545 -4.56 -1.52 18.35
CA ALA A 545 -5.15 -1.31 17.03
C ALA A 545 -5.38 -2.61 16.25
N VAL A 546 -4.44 -3.57 16.31
CA VAL A 546 -4.59 -4.89 15.68
C VAL A 546 -5.72 -5.70 16.33
N LYS A 547 -5.79 -5.73 17.67
CA LYS A 547 -6.86 -6.42 18.41
C LYS A 547 -8.23 -5.82 18.10
N LEU A 548 -8.37 -4.49 18.08
CA LEU A 548 -9.62 -3.81 17.74
C LEU A 548 -10.05 -4.06 16.29
N ALA A 549 -9.11 -4.03 15.33
CA ALA A 549 -9.43 -4.31 13.93
C ALA A 549 -9.86 -5.77 13.70
N ARG A 550 -9.33 -6.73 14.47
CA ARG A 550 -9.78 -8.14 14.45
C ARG A 550 -11.19 -8.29 15.01
N LEU A 551 -11.50 -7.61 16.12
CA LEU A 551 -12.85 -7.62 16.70
C LEU A 551 -13.87 -6.98 15.77
N HIS A 552 -13.51 -5.89 15.10
CA HIS A 552 -14.36 -5.26 14.09
C HIS A 552 -14.63 -6.20 12.90
N GLU A 553 -13.62 -6.88 12.35
CA GLU A 553 -13.82 -7.89 11.28
C GLU A 553 -14.73 -9.04 11.75
N GLU A 554 -14.57 -9.52 12.99
CA GLU A 554 -15.44 -10.57 13.53
C GLU A 554 -16.88 -10.09 13.75
N HIS A 555 -17.08 -8.85 14.20
CA HIS A 555 -18.40 -8.26 14.38
C HIS A 555 -19.12 -8.12 13.02
N VAL A 556 -18.47 -7.52 12.03
CA VAL A 556 -18.98 -7.38 10.65
C VAL A 556 -19.25 -8.74 10.01
N ARG A 557 -18.44 -9.76 10.31
CA ARG A 557 -18.68 -11.13 9.81
C ARG A 557 -19.88 -11.81 10.45
N ARG A 558 -20.18 -11.50 11.72
CA ARG A 558 -21.27 -12.12 12.49
C ARG A 558 -22.59 -11.38 12.36
N ASP A 559 -22.56 -10.12 11.94
CA ASP A 559 -23.75 -9.33 11.67
C ASP A 559 -24.42 -9.75 10.34
N PRO A 560 -25.65 -10.29 10.37
CA PRO A 560 -26.38 -10.70 9.17
C PRO A 560 -26.73 -9.55 8.21
N SER A 561 -26.66 -8.30 8.66
CA SER A 561 -26.98 -7.10 7.87
C SER A 561 -25.77 -6.49 7.15
N SER A 562 -24.56 -6.91 7.52
CA SER A 562 -23.32 -6.43 6.92
C SER A 562 -23.18 -6.87 5.46
N ALA A 563 -22.87 -5.92 4.58
CA ALA A 563 -22.66 -6.18 3.17
C ALA A 563 -21.28 -6.83 2.92
N ALA A 564 -21.12 -7.45 1.75
CA ALA A 564 -19.83 -8.01 1.35
C ALA A 564 -18.72 -6.96 1.25
N GLU A 565 -19.09 -5.69 1.00
CA GLU A 565 -18.15 -4.56 0.98
C GLU A 565 -17.64 -4.23 2.39
N ASP A 566 -18.49 -4.30 3.41
CA ASP A 566 -18.12 -4.06 4.81
C ASP A 566 -17.12 -5.11 5.30
N LEU A 567 -17.31 -6.39 4.94
CA LEU A 567 -16.38 -7.46 5.28
C LEU A 567 -15.02 -7.29 4.57
N ILE A 568 -15.02 -6.77 3.35
CA ILE A 568 -13.78 -6.46 2.62
C ILE A 568 -13.08 -5.27 3.28
N ALA A 569 -13.80 -4.19 3.59
CA ALA A 569 -13.27 -3.02 4.27
C ALA A 569 -12.70 -3.37 5.66
N ALA A 570 -13.42 -4.16 6.46
CA ALA A 570 -12.95 -4.62 7.77
C ALA A 570 -11.71 -5.52 7.67
N ARG A 571 -11.64 -6.38 6.64
CA ARG A 571 -10.46 -7.21 6.36
C ARG A 571 -9.27 -6.37 5.88
N GLU A 572 -9.50 -5.33 5.09
CA GLU A 572 -8.46 -4.40 4.64
C GLU A 572 -7.95 -3.54 5.79
N ALA A 573 -8.83 -3.04 6.66
CA ALA A 573 -8.48 -2.34 7.89
C ALA A 573 -7.64 -3.23 8.82
N ARG A 574 -8.02 -4.50 9.01
CA ARG A 574 -7.21 -5.47 9.77
C ARG A 574 -5.83 -5.68 9.15
N LYS A 575 -5.76 -5.90 7.83
CA LYS A 575 -4.47 -6.06 7.14
C LYS A 575 -3.62 -4.80 7.21
N GLY A 576 -4.23 -3.62 7.17
CA GLY A 576 -3.57 -2.33 7.34
C GLY A 576 -2.98 -2.19 8.74
N ALA A 577 -3.75 -2.49 9.78
CA ALA A 577 -3.29 -2.49 11.17
C ALA A 577 -2.17 -3.54 11.40
N GLU A 578 -2.34 -4.76 10.88
CA GLU A 578 -1.31 -5.83 10.95
C GLU A 578 -0.03 -5.44 10.21
N LEU A 579 -0.15 -4.80 9.04
CA LEU A 579 1.00 -4.31 8.29
C LEU A 579 1.69 -3.16 9.01
N ALA A 580 0.94 -2.19 9.55
CA ALA A 580 1.48 -1.06 10.31
C ALA A 580 2.19 -1.50 11.59
N ALA A 581 1.67 -2.52 12.29
CA ALA A 581 2.33 -3.13 13.44
C ALA A 581 3.64 -3.83 13.04
N VAL A 582 3.72 -4.42 11.84
CA VAL A 582 4.91 -5.11 11.32
C VAL A 582 5.95 -4.17 10.71
N THR A 583 5.54 -3.04 10.14
CA THR A 583 6.43 -2.09 9.43
C THR A 583 6.89 -0.90 10.28
N GLY A 584 6.21 -0.60 11.39
CA GLY A 584 6.59 0.45 12.35
C GLY A 584 7.73 0.02 13.27
N GLY A 585 8.88 0.71 13.18
CA GLY A 585 10.11 0.39 13.92
C GLY A 585 9.96 0.38 15.46
N ALA A 586 10.54 -0.66 16.06
CA ALA A 586 11.14 -0.82 17.40
C ALA A 586 11.35 -2.31 17.68
N ASP A 587 10.42 -3.15 17.24
CA ASP A 587 10.42 -4.59 17.55
C ASP A 587 11.40 -5.38 16.66
N LEU A 588 11.62 -4.93 15.42
CA LEU A 588 12.72 -5.42 14.59
C LEU A 588 14.10 -5.11 15.21
N GLN A 589 14.25 -3.95 15.87
CA GLN A 589 15.49 -3.56 16.56
C GLN A 589 15.66 -4.22 17.93
N ARG A 590 14.58 -4.47 18.69
CA ARG A 590 14.64 -5.27 19.92
C ARG A 590 14.91 -6.75 19.64
N ARG A 591 14.33 -7.32 18.58
CA ARG A 591 14.60 -8.70 18.17
C ARG A 591 16.00 -8.86 17.58
N VAL A 592 16.50 -7.85 16.86
CA VAL A 592 17.92 -7.79 16.45
C VAL A 592 18.83 -7.63 17.66
N ALA A 593 18.51 -6.77 18.64
CA ALA A 593 19.29 -6.58 19.86
C ALA A 593 19.27 -7.80 20.81
N GLN A 594 18.15 -8.53 20.93
CA GLN A 594 18.06 -9.79 21.69
C GLN A 594 18.82 -10.94 21.01
N ILE A 595 18.86 -10.95 19.67
CA ILE A 595 19.71 -11.88 18.90
C ILE A 595 21.19 -11.50 19.04
N GLU A 596 21.51 -10.20 19.12
CA GLU A 596 22.87 -9.69 19.29
C GLU A 596 23.40 -9.83 20.73
N GLN A 597 22.55 -9.80 21.76
CA GLN A 597 22.96 -9.95 23.18
C GLN A 597 22.97 -11.41 23.68
N GLY A 598 22.47 -12.37 22.90
CA GLY A 598 22.36 -13.78 23.30
C GLY A 598 23.48 -14.73 22.81
N SER A 599 24.52 -14.25 22.13
CA SER A 599 25.59 -15.11 21.57
C SER A 599 26.94 -14.90 22.25
N GLY A 600 26.95 -15.14 23.56
CA GLY A 600 28.15 -15.11 24.39
C GLY A 600 28.34 -16.40 25.18
N GLN A 601 28.39 -17.56 24.53
CA GLN A 601 29.04 -18.77 25.08
C GLN A 601 29.33 -19.78 23.95
N ALA A 602 30.62 -20.06 23.74
CA ALA A 602 31.13 -20.98 22.74
C ALA A 602 30.88 -22.45 23.13
N ALA A 603 30.58 -23.29 22.12
CA ALA A 603 30.86 -24.72 22.15
C ALA A 603 31.31 -25.21 20.75
N PRO A 604 32.21 -26.21 20.66
CA PRO A 604 33.05 -26.47 19.48
C PRO A 604 32.45 -27.51 18.52
N GLY A 605 32.72 -27.34 17.21
CA GLY A 605 32.51 -28.38 16.20
C GLY A 605 32.21 -27.81 14.81
N ALA A 606 33.23 -27.61 13.98
CA ALA A 606 33.03 -27.27 12.57
C ALA A 606 32.49 -28.50 11.82
N SER A 607 31.23 -28.44 11.37
CA SER A 607 30.57 -29.51 10.61
C SER A 607 31.14 -29.60 9.19
N VAL A 608 31.52 -30.81 8.76
CA VAL A 608 32.04 -31.06 7.41
C VAL A 608 30.91 -31.07 6.39
N LEU A 609 31.02 -30.27 5.32
CA LEU A 609 30.04 -30.16 4.24
C LEU A 609 30.20 -31.28 3.20
N LEU A 610 29.10 -31.91 2.82
CA LEU A 610 29.00 -33.01 1.87
C LEU A 610 28.34 -32.53 0.57
N ALA A 611 28.93 -32.92 -0.56
CA ALA A 611 28.40 -32.71 -1.90
C ALA A 611 27.53 -33.91 -2.31
N VAL A 612 26.33 -34.03 -1.75
CA VAL A 612 25.41 -35.15 -2.01
C VAL A 612 24.53 -34.84 -3.23
N PRO A 613 24.65 -35.60 -4.34
CA PRO A 613 23.74 -35.47 -5.47
C PRO A 613 22.29 -35.74 -5.04
N PHE A 614 21.32 -35.05 -5.63
CA PHE A 614 19.91 -35.14 -5.20
C PHE A 614 19.35 -36.58 -5.15
N ARG A 615 19.84 -37.47 -6.01
CA ARG A 615 19.43 -38.89 -6.06
C ARG A 615 19.96 -39.74 -4.90
N GLU A 616 20.99 -39.28 -4.21
CA GLU A 616 21.68 -40.02 -3.15
C GLU A 616 21.40 -39.43 -1.75
N LYS A 617 20.48 -38.45 -1.68
CA LYS A 617 20.13 -37.72 -0.46
C LYS A 617 19.60 -38.62 0.65
N ASP A 618 18.80 -39.64 0.30
CA ASP A 618 18.16 -40.51 1.28
C ASP A 618 19.19 -41.50 1.86
N GLU A 619 20.21 -41.86 1.09
CA GLU A 619 21.34 -42.66 1.53
C GLU A 619 22.28 -41.86 2.45
N ALA A 620 22.56 -40.60 2.12
CA ALA A 620 23.33 -39.72 3.00
C ALA A 620 22.60 -39.48 4.32
N LYS A 621 21.28 -39.29 4.26
CA LYS A 621 20.42 -39.13 5.42
C LYS A 621 20.38 -40.41 6.27
N ALA A 622 20.35 -41.59 5.65
CA ALA A 622 20.36 -42.87 6.37
C ALA A 622 21.68 -43.09 7.14
N LEU A 623 22.79 -42.60 6.61
CA LEU A 623 24.10 -42.65 7.27
C LEU A 623 24.25 -41.55 8.36
N GLY A 624 23.25 -40.68 8.50
CA GLY A 624 23.17 -39.67 9.56
C GLY A 624 23.44 -38.24 9.09
N ALA A 625 23.72 -37.98 7.81
CA ALA A 625 23.95 -36.62 7.32
C ALA A 625 22.72 -35.72 7.53
N ARG A 626 22.95 -34.45 7.88
CA ARG A 626 21.89 -33.47 8.12
C ARG A 626 21.95 -32.34 7.09
N TRP A 627 20.79 -31.93 6.58
CA TRP A 627 20.70 -30.78 5.71
C TRP A 627 20.84 -29.49 6.53
N ASP A 628 21.88 -28.71 6.25
CA ASP A 628 22.06 -27.37 6.77
C ASP A 628 21.31 -26.38 5.85
N ARG A 629 20.28 -25.71 6.40
CA ARG A 629 19.49 -24.72 5.66
C ARG A 629 20.24 -23.42 5.37
N ALA A 630 21.19 -23.04 6.23
CA ALA A 630 21.97 -21.82 6.07
C ALA A 630 23.06 -22.01 5.01
N ALA A 631 23.72 -23.19 5.00
CA ALA A 631 24.72 -23.54 4.00
C ALA A 631 24.16 -24.14 2.70
N GLN A 632 22.85 -24.46 2.67
CA GLN A 632 22.18 -25.19 1.59
C GLN A 632 22.97 -26.44 1.14
N SER A 633 23.46 -27.22 2.10
CA SER A 633 24.29 -28.40 1.84
C SER A 633 24.11 -29.44 2.95
N TRP A 634 24.44 -30.70 2.65
CA TRP A 634 24.45 -31.76 3.65
C TRP A 634 25.69 -31.63 4.54
N THR A 635 25.57 -31.97 5.82
CA THR A 635 26.65 -31.89 6.81
C THR A 635 26.75 -33.17 7.61
N VAL A 636 27.97 -33.52 8.01
CA VAL A 636 28.20 -34.61 8.96
C VAL A 636 27.86 -34.11 10.38
N PRO A 637 26.98 -34.80 11.14
CA PRO A 637 26.66 -34.41 12.51
C PRO A 637 27.88 -34.51 13.44
N PRO A 638 27.96 -33.69 14.50
CA PRO A 638 28.99 -33.83 15.53
C PRO A 638 28.99 -35.24 16.14
N GLY A 639 30.12 -35.94 16.11
CA GLY A 639 30.30 -37.29 16.66
C GLY A 639 30.10 -38.46 15.69
N ALA A 640 29.67 -38.22 14.44
CA ALA A 640 29.63 -39.25 13.40
C ALA A 640 31.00 -39.39 12.70
N ASP A 641 31.41 -40.63 12.38
CA ASP A 641 32.68 -40.89 11.70
C ASP A 641 32.67 -40.30 10.27
N PRO A 642 33.51 -39.28 9.96
CA PRO A 642 33.56 -38.64 8.66
C PRO A 642 33.95 -39.59 7.51
N ALA A 643 34.60 -40.72 7.81
CA ALA A 643 35.02 -41.70 6.82
C ALA A 643 33.82 -42.39 6.13
N VAL A 644 32.71 -42.55 6.85
CA VAL A 644 31.47 -43.18 6.34
C VAL A 644 30.84 -42.35 5.20
N PHE A 645 31.07 -41.04 5.20
CA PHE A 645 30.58 -40.12 4.18
C PHE A 645 31.60 -39.86 3.06
N GLY A 646 32.70 -40.63 3.03
CA GLY A 646 33.83 -40.51 2.10
C GLY A 646 33.44 -40.23 0.65
N LYS A 647 32.39 -40.90 0.17
CA LYS A 647 31.89 -40.78 -1.21
C LYS A 647 31.27 -39.43 -1.58
N TRP A 648 30.88 -38.61 -0.60
CA TRP A 648 30.32 -37.27 -0.81
C TRP A 648 31.25 -36.14 -0.35
N HIS A 649 32.49 -36.46 0.01
CA HIS A 649 33.49 -35.43 0.24
C HIS A 649 33.84 -34.74 -1.07
N ARG A 650 33.93 -33.41 -1.02
CA ARG A 650 34.20 -32.57 -2.18
C ARG A 650 35.65 -32.77 -2.64
N GLN A 651 35.90 -33.59 -3.66
CA GLN A 651 37.20 -33.63 -4.34
C GLN A 651 37.39 -32.36 -5.19
N PRO A 652 38.59 -31.75 -5.22
CA PRO A 652 38.89 -30.66 -6.13
C PRO A 652 39.02 -31.22 -7.54
N ALA A 653 38.05 -30.93 -8.41
CA ALA A 653 38.01 -31.44 -9.78
C ALA A 653 39.12 -30.83 -10.65
N ALA A 654 39.85 -31.72 -11.34
CA ALA A 654 40.76 -31.43 -12.43
C ALA A 654 39.98 -31.09 -13.73
N GLU A 655 40.61 -30.30 -14.59
CA GLU A 655 40.11 -29.86 -15.90
C GLU A 655 39.84 -31.04 -16.86
N GLY A 656 38.68 -31.03 -17.55
CA GLY A 656 38.43 -31.92 -18.69
C GLY A 656 36.97 -32.15 -19.08
N ALA A 657 36.52 -31.42 -20.10
CA ALA A 657 35.44 -31.74 -21.07
C ALA A 657 33.94 -31.76 -20.63
N GLY A 658 33.23 -30.67 -21.00
CA GLY A 658 32.04 -30.80 -21.86
C GLY A 658 30.65 -30.53 -21.26
N GLY A 659 30.32 -29.25 -21.01
CA GLY A 659 28.93 -28.81 -20.79
C GLY A 659 28.82 -27.38 -20.26
N GLN A 660 29.13 -26.37 -21.08
CA GLN A 660 29.05 -24.96 -20.71
C GLN A 660 27.61 -24.51 -20.41
N GLU A 661 27.33 -24.13 -19.16
CA GLU A 661 26.34 -23.08 -18.83
C GLU A 661 27.07 -21.72 -18.90
N PRO A 662 26.51 -20.67 -19.53
CA PRO A 662 27.17 -19.36 -19.56
C PRO A 662 26.99 -18.62 -18.22
N SER A 663 28.11 -18.22 -17.64
CA SER A 663 28.23 -17.28 -16.53
C SER A 663 27.69 -15.89 -16.89
N ASP A 664 26.78 -15.36 -16.07
CA ASP A 664 26.33 -13.97 -16.14
C ASP A 664 27.45 -13.03 -15.65
N GLY A 665 28.23 -12.48 -16.59
CA GLY A 665 29.30 -11.54 -16.25
C GLY A 665 30.28 -11.24 -17.38
N MET A 666 29.81 -10.89 -18.57
CA MET A 666 30.57 -10.20 -19.63
C MET A 666 29.58 -9.57 -20.64
N PRO A 667 29.94 -8.46 -21.33
CA PRO A 667 29.04 -7.84 -22.30
C PRO A 667 28.83 -8.80 -23.46
N ALA A 668 27.64 -9.40 -23.51
CA ALA A 668 27.27 -10.31 -24.57
C ALA A 668 27.25 -9.55 -25.90
N ALA A 669 27.96 -10.10 -26.90
CA ALA A 669 27.72 -9.82 -28.32
C ALA A 669 26.20 -9.82 -28.59
N PRO A 670 25.68 -9.02 -29.56
CA PRO A 670 24.25 -8.83 -29.76
C PRO A 670 23.56 -10.20 -29.79
N ARG A 671 22.82 -10.50 -28.71
CA ARG A 671 22.06 -11.76 -28.61
C ARG A 671 21.13 -11.76 -29.82
N GLN A 672 21.33 -12.71 -30.72
CA GLN A 672 20.44 -12.91 -31.87
C GLN A 672 18.99 -12.88 -31.38
N SER A 673 18.15 -12.17 -32.11
CA SER A 673 16.73 -11.99 -31.77
C SER A 673 16.11 -13.37 -31.48
N ARG A 674 15.64 -13.58 -30.25
CA ARG A 674 14.99 -14.85 -29.88
C ARG A 674 13.69 -14.97 -30.66
N GLN A 675 13.48 -16.13 -31.27
CA GLN A 675 12.22 -16.46 -31.93
C GLN A 675 11.36 -17.23 -30.95
N TYR A 676 10.39 -16.55 -30.35
CA TYR A 676 9.46 -17.15 -29.39
C TYR A 676 8.46 -18.07 -30.08
N LEU A 677 8.11 -19.13 -29.38
CA LEU A 677 7.29 -20.25 -29.85
C LEU A 677 6.05 -20.35 -28.97
N ALA A 678 4.90 -20.51 -29.61
CA ALA A 678 3.62 -20.77 -28.99
C ALA A 678 3.51 -22.25 -28.60
N VAL A 679 4.31 -22.70 -27.64
CA VAL A 679 4.35 -24.11 -27.21
C VAL A 679 3.33 -24.36 -26.09
N PRO A 680 2.27 -25.15 -26.33
CA PRO A 680 1.33 -25.55 -25.29
C PRO A 680 2.03 -26.35 -24.20
N TYR A 681 1.49 -26.32 -22.98
CA TYR A 681 2.09 -27.03 -21.85
C TYR A 681 2.24 -28.55 -22.10
N GLY A 682 1.27 -29.17 -22.78
CA GLY A 682 1.30 -30.60 -23.13
C GLY A 682 2.43 -30.96 -24.11
N GLU A 683 2.83 -30.02 -24.96
CA GLU A 683 3.79 -30.27 -26.05
C GLU A 683 5.23 -29.85 -25.73
N ARG A 684 5.47 -29.30 -24.54
CA ARG A 684 6.80 -28.84 -24.09
C ARG A 684 7.92 -29.87 -24.22
N LYS A 685 7.62 -31.16 -24.03
CA LYS A 685 8.61 -32.25 -24.18
C LYS A 685 9.02 -32.42 -25.65
N LEU A 686 8.05 -32.34 -26.57
CA LEU A 686 8.27 -32.43 -28.01
C LEU A 686 9.01 -31.20 -28.53
N ALA A 687 8.60 -30.00 -28.09
CA ALA A 687 9.29 -28.76 -28.43
C ALA A 687 10.73 -28.77 -27.92
N LYS A 688 10.97 -29.20 -26.68
CA LYS A 688 12.33 -29.34 -26.13
C LYS A 688 13.16 -30.37 -26.90
N ALA A 689 12.58 -31.51 -27.29
CA ALA A 689 13.25 -32.51 -28.13
C ALA A 689 13.57 -31.99 -29.54
N ALA A 690 12.77 -31.04 -30.05
CA ALA A 690 13.02 -30.32 -31.30
C ALA A 690 14.00 -29.14 -31.16
N GLY A 691 14.49 -28.87 -29.94
CA GLY A 691 15.51 -27.86 -29.65
C GLY A 691 14.97 -26.52 -29.12
N ALA A 692 13.72 -26.45 -28.66
CA ALA A 692 13.20 -25.28 -27.96
C ALA A 692 13.79 -25.14 -26.55
N ALA A 693 14.02 -23.90 -26.11
CA ALA A 693 14.51 -23.52 -24.79
C ALA A 693 13.50 -22.62 -24.07
N TRP A 694 13.53 -22.59 -22.74
CA TRP A 694 12.61 -21.80 -21.91
C TRP A 694 13.25 -20.49 -21.46
N ASP A 695 12.60 -19.36 -21.72
CA ASP A 695 12.95 -18.07 -21.18
C ASP A 695 12.22 -17.84 -19.85
N LYS A 696 12.97 -17.85 -18.74
CA LYS A 696 12.41 -17.65 -17.39
C LYS A 696 11.87 -16.23 -17.17
N VAL A 697 12.45 -15.23 -17.83
CA VAL A 697 12.09 -13.81 -17.66
C VAL A 697 10.86 -13.49 -18.50
N ALA A 698 10.90 -13.87 -19.78
CA ALA A 698 9.76 -13.69 -20.68
C ALA A 698 8.63 -14.71 -20.45
N LYS A 699 8.89 -15.75 -19.64
CA LYS A 699 7.99 -16.88 -19.38
C LYS A 699 7.45 -17.49 -20.67
N SER A 700 8.34 -17.72 -21.64
CA SER A 700 7.99 -18.17 -22.99
C SER A 700 9.03 -19.13 -23.57
N TRP A 701 8.61 -20.06 -24.44
CA TRP A 701 9.51 -20.94 -25.18
C TRP A 701 10.11 -20.20 -26.36
N TYR A 702 11.36 -20.47 -26.72
CA TYR A 702 12.02 -19.91 -27.89
C TYR A 702 12.87 -20.96 -28.62
N ALA A 703 13.14 -20.76 -29.90
CA ALA A 703 14.01 -21.64 -30.67
C ALA A 703 15.47 -21.52 -30.17
N GLY A 704 16.05 -22.62 -29.68
CA GLY A 704 17.45 -22.67 -29.26
C GLY A 704 18.42 -22.63 -30.44
N ALA A 705 19.71 -22.36 -30.17
CA ALA A 705 20.72 -22.18 -31.22
C ALA A 705 20.96 -23.40 -32.13
N LYS A 706 20.60 -24.61 -31.68
CA LYS A 706 20.69 -25.87 -32.47
C LYS A 706 19.30 -26.42 -32.83
N ALA A 707 18.28 -25.59 -32.83
CA ALA A 707 16.91 -26.04 -33.01
C ALA A 707 16.61 -26.49 -34.44
N ASN A 708 15.82 -27.55 -34.58
CA ASN A 708 15.33 -27.99 -35.88
C ASN A 708 14.07 -27.20 -36.24
N MET A 709 14.24 -26.14 -37.04
CA MET A 709 13.16 -25.23 -37.41
C MET A 709 12.01 -25.90 -38.16
N ALA A 710 12.27 -26.97 -38.92
CA ALA A 710 11.22 -27.74 -39.60
C ALA A 710 10.33 -28.47 -38.59
N ARG A 711 10.91 -28.98 -37.49
CA ARG A 711 10.15 -29.62 -36.40
C ARG A 711 9.42 -28.61 -35.51
N LEU A 712 9.98 -27.42 -35.34
CA LEU A 712 9.39 -26.35 -34.54
C LEU A 712 8.32 -25.53 -35.29
N ALA A 713 8.21 -25.68 -36.62
CA ALA A 713 7.33 -24.87 -37.46
C ALA A 713 5.86 -24.85 -37.00
N ARG A 714 5.40 -25.92 -36.32
CA ARG A 714 4.03 -26.02 -35.78
C ARG A 714 3.74 -25.07 -34.62
N TRP A 715 4.76 -24.64 -33.88
CA TRP A 715 4.63 -23.71 -32.74
C TRP A 715 5.01 -22.27 -33.10
N MET A 716 5.18 -21.98 -34.41
CA MET A 716 5.39 -20.61 -34.86
C MET A 716 4.12 -19.79 -34.70
N PRO A 717 4.18 -18.58 -34.10
CA PRO A 717 3.03 -17.69 -34.04
C PRO A 717 2.52 -17.38 -35.46
N GLY A 718 1.28 -17.76 -35.79
CA GLY A 718 0.62 -17.39 -37.06
C GLY A 718 0.00 -18.50 -37.91
N LYS A 719 0.01 -19.79 -37.51
CA LYS A 719 -0.46 -20.90 -38.38
C LYS A 719 -1.70 -21.71 -37.94
N ALA A 720 -2.49 -21.25 -36.96
CA ALA A 720 -3.79 -21.86 -36.65
C ALA A 720 -4.89 -20.77 -36.56
N GLY A 721 -6.00 -21.00 -37.27
CA GLY A 721 -7.19 -20.14 -37.22
C GLY A 721 -7.91 -20.27 -35.87
N PRO A 722 -8.65 -19.24 -35.43
CA PRO A 722 -9.36 -19.29 -34.17
C PRO A 722 -10.57 -20.23 -34.29
N GLN A 723 -10.53 -21.37 -33.61
CA GLN A 723 -11.72 -22.18 -33.35
C GLN A 723 -11.96 -22.19 -31.84
N GLN A 724 -13.08 -21.63 -31.41
CA GLN A 724 -13.52 -21.68 -30.02
C GLN A 724 -14.12 -23.07 -29.78
N GLY A 725 -13.49 -23.87 -28.92
CA GLY A 725 -14.09 -25.08 -28.38
C GLY A 725 -15.09 -24.75 -27.26
N PRO A 726 -16.08 -25.62 -26.99
CA PRO A 726 -17.02 -25.43 -25.89
C PRO A 726 -16.31 -25.41 -24.54
N ALA A 727 -16.85 -24.64 -23.59
CA ALA A 727 -16.27 -24.46 -22.27
C ALA A 727 -16.19 -25.79 -21.50
N MET A 728 -14.99 -26.15 -21.01
CA MET A 728 -14.79 -27.31 -20.13
C MET A 728 -15.53 -27.11 -18.82
N THR A 729 -16.07 -28.19 -18.26
CA THR A 729 -16.71 -28.15 -16.92
C THR A 729 -15.66 -27.93 -15.82
N ALA A 730 -16.10 -27.46 -14.65
CA ALA A 730 -15.23 -27.26 -13.49
C ALA A 730 -14.48 -28.53 -13.06
N GLN A 731 -15.14 -29.68 -13.17
CA GLN A 731 -14.56 -30.99 -12.84
C GLN A 731 -13.48 -31.41 -13.85
N GLU A 732 -13.67 -31.13 -15.14
CA GLU A 732 -12.68 -31.38 -16.19
C GLU A 732 -11.47 -30.44 -16.09
N GLU A 733 -11.69 -29.14 -15.85
CA GLU A 733 -10.60 -28.17 -15.65
C GLU A 733 -9.78 -28.50 -14.37
N PHE A 734 -10.44 -28.96 -13.31
CA PHE A 734 -9.76 -29.40 -12.09
C PHE A 734 -9.02 -30.73 -12.27
N ALA A 735 -9.55 -31.66 -13.06
CA ALA A 735 -8.85 -32.89 -13.43
C ALA A 735 -7.53 -32.58 -14.18
N ASP A 736 -7.53 -31.58 -15.07
CA ASP A 736 -6.32 -31.13 -15.74
C ASP A 736 -5.32 -30.46 -14.79
N ALA A 737 -5.81 -29.70 -13.81
CA ALA A 737 -4.97 -29.16 -12.75
C ALA A 737 -4.29 -30.29 -11.95
N LEU A 738 -5.02 -31.35 -11.58
CA LEU A 738 -4.47 -32.53 -10.91
C LEU A 738 -3.39 -33.23 -11.74
N ARG A 739 -3.65 -33.46 -13.04
CA ARG A 739 -2.66 -34.04 -13.97
C ARG A 739 -1.42 -33.16 -14.10
N SER A 740 -1.57 -31.83 -14.02
CA SER A 740 -0.44 -30.89 -14.12
C SER A 740 0.56 -30.99 -12.97
N LEU A 741 0.10 -31.40 -11.77
CA LEU A 741 0.91 -31.75 -10.59
C LEU A 741 1.30 -33.24 -10.53
N ARG A 742 1.10 -33.98 -11.63
CA ARG A 742 1.39 -35.42 -11.75
C ARG A 742 0.57 -36.31 -10.83
N CYS A 743 -0.62 -35.88 -10.46
CA CYS A 743 -1.62 -36.77 -9.87
C CYS A 743 -2.23 -37.65 -10.98
N VAL A 744 -2.43 -38.93 -10.68
CA VAL A 744 -3.06 -39.91 -11.57
C VAL A 744 -4.57 -39.81 -11.36
N VAL A 745 -5.26 -39.20 -12.31
CA VAL A 745 -6.72 -39.06 -12.29
C VAL A 745 -7.35 -40.31 -12.90
N SER A 746 -7.93 -41.16 -12.05
CA SER A 746 -8.62 -42.41 -12.40
C SER A 746 -9.72 -42.72 -11.37
N GLY A 747 -10.71 -43.53 -11.74
CA GLY A 747 -11.86 -43.84 -10.86
C GLY A 747 -12.80 -42.64 -10.72
N GLU A 748 -13.29 -42.38 -9.51
CA GLU A 748 -14.24 -41.29 -9.20
C GLU A 748 -13.55 -39.91 -9.04
N HIS A 749 -12.23 -39.83 -9.19
CA HIS A 749 -11.50 -38.57 -9.09
C HIS A 749 -11.58 -37.72 -10.38
N PRO A 750 -11.70 -36.37 -10.27
CA PRO A 750 -11.82 -35.63 -9.02
C PRO A 750 -13.24 -35.62 -8.46
N VAL A 751 -13.35 -35.99 -7.19
CA VAL A 751 -14.52 -35.76 -6.34
C VAL A 751 -14.50 -34.32 -5.84
N MET A 752 -15.55 -33.55 -6.11
CA MET A 752 -15.61 -32.11 -5.79
C MET A 752 -16.65 -31.79 -4.71
N ASP A 753 -16.54 -32.47 -3.57
CA ASP A 753 -17.46 -32.42 -2.42
C ASP A 753 -16.98 -31.50 -1.28
N GLY A 754 -15.91 -30.74 -1.50
CA GLY A 754 -15.28 -29.87 -0.51
C GLY A 754 -14.47 -30.61 0.57
N GLN A 755 -14.34 -31.94 0.49
CA GLN A 755 -13.56 -32.74 1.43
C GLN A 755 -12.13 -33.00 0.93
N LYS A 756 -11.26 -33.42 1.85
CA LYS A 756 -9.89 -33.81 1.53
C LYS A 756 -9.86 -35.23 0.94
N HIS A 757 -9.45 -35.34 -0.31
CA HIS A 757 -9.27 -36.60 -1.02
C HIS A 757 -7.80 -36.92 -1.20
N ARG A 758 -7.44 -38.20 -1.00
CA ARG A 758 -6.11 -38.72 -1.37
C ARG A 758 -6.13 -39.12 -2.85
N ILE A 759 -5.01 -38.90 -3.53
CA ILE A 759 -4.87 -39.30 -4.94
C ILE A 759 -3.47 -39.86 -5.19
N THR A 760 -3.40 -40.93 -5.99
CA THR A 760 -2.13 -41.52 -6.41
C THR A 760 -1.36 -40.52 -7.28
N VAL A 761 -0.04 -40.42 -7.14
CA VAL A 761 0.85 -39.62 -8.00
C VAL A 761 1.74 -40.51 -8.87
N GLU A 762 2.23 -40.00 -9.99
CA GLU A 762 3.06 -40.80 -10.91
C GLU A 762 4.28 -41.45 -10.21
N GLY A 763 4.49 -42.74 -10.48
CA GLY A 763 5.63 -43.51 -9.97
C GLY A 763 5.47 -44.06 -8.55
N GLU A 764 4.23 -44.20 -8.05
CA GLU A 764 3.91 -45.01 -6.86
C GLU A 764 2.89 -46.11 -7.21
N LYS A 765 2.83 -47.18 -6.40
CA LYS A 765 1.79 -48.21 -6.57
C LYS A 765 0.43 -47.59 -6.30
N HIS A 766 -0.55 -47.90 -7.16
CA HIS A 766 -1.90 -47.37 -7.04
C HIS A 766 -2.50 -47.68 -5.67
N SER A 767 -3.03 -46.65 -5.01
CA SER A 767 -3.72 -46.75 -3.72
C SER A 767 -4.83 -45.71 -3.68
N GLU A 768 -6.06 -46.18 -3.44
CA GLU A 768 -7.25 -45.33 -3.32
C GLU A 768 -7.26 -44.51 -2.00
N HIS A 769 -6.66 -45.05 -0.93
CA HIS A 769 -6.77 -44.48 0.41
C HIS A 769 -5.44 -43.93 0.97
N SER A 770 -4.32 -44.16 0.28
CA SER A 770 -2.97 -43.81 0.78
C SER A 770 -2.04 -43.23 -0.29
N GLY A 771 -2.59 -42.62 -1.34
CA GLY A 771 -1.82 -41.90 -2.36
C GLY A 771 -1.04 -40.71 -1.78
N SER A 772 0.15 -40.43 -2.33
CA SER A 772 1.01 -39.34 -1.85
C SER A 772 0.52 -37.94 -2.26
N GLY A 773 -0.47 -37.85 -3.16
CA GLY A 773 -1.20 -36.62 -3.46
C GLY A 773 -2.38 -36.43 -2.52
N PHE A 774 -2.75 -35.18 -2.27
CA PHE A 774 -4.09 -34.87 -1.80
C PHE A 774 -4.62 -33.64 -2.49
N TYR A 775 -5.95 -33.54 -2.54
CA TYR A 775 -6.62 -32.36 -3.01
C TYR A 775 -7.91 -32.11 -2.23
N VAL A 776 -8.39 -30.88 -2.29
CA VAL A 776 -9.75 -30.49 -1.87
C VAL A 776 -10.33 -29.75 -3.06
N ALA A 777 -11.54 -30.07 -3.48
CA ALA A 777 -12.23 -29.35 -4.54
C ALA A 777 -13.68 -29.08 -4.15
N HIS A 778 -14.09 -27.84 -4.39
CA HIS A 778 -15.39 -27.28 -4.09
C HIS A 778 -16.14 -27.03 -5.40
N LEU A 779 -17.41 -27.40 -5.45
CA LEU A 779 -18.37 -26.96 -6.46
C LEU A 779 -19.36 -25.90 -5.92
N ASP A 780 -19.30 -25.62 -4.62
CA ASP A 780 -20.11 -24.62 -3.94
C ASP A 780 -19.49 -23.22 -4.06
N GLY A 781 -20.32 -22.24 -4.44
CA GLY A 781 -19.80 -20.94 -4.87
C GLY A 781 -18.87 -21.09 -6.08
N HIS A 782 -17.80 -20.29 -6.17
CA HIS A 782 -16.87 -20.36 -7.30
C HIS A 782 -16.01 -21.63 -7.23
N PRO A 783 -16.13 -22.58 -8.19
CA PRO A 783 -15.43 -23.84 -8.07
C PRO A 783 -13.93 -23.62 -7.92
N ALA A 784 -13.39 -24.14 -6.82
CA ALA A 784 -12.04 -23.86 -6.39
C ALA A 784 -11.50 -25.09 -5.67
N GLY A 785 -10.18 -25.19 -5.60
CA GLY A 785 -9.59 -26.35 -4.97
C GLY A 785 -8.13 -26.15 -4.67
N HIS A 786 -7.62 -26.92 -3.72
CA HIS A 786 -6.22 -26.98 -3.41
C HIS A 786 -5.68 -28.34 -3.81
N ILE A 787 -4.54 -28.37 -4.48
CA ILE A 787 -3.87 -29.61 -4.89
C ILE A 787 -2.47 -29.60 -4.31
N LYS A 788 -2.03 -30.72 -3.73
CA LYS A 788 -0.67 -30.88 -3.25
C LYS A 788 -0.13 -32.27 -3.53
N ASN A 789 1.01 -32.31 -4.21
CA ASN A 789 1.80 -33.53 -4.40
C ASN A 789 2.88 -33.58 -3.31
N ASN A 790 2.71 -34.43 -2.29
CA ASN A 790 3.67 -34.49 -1.18
C ASN A 790 5.01 -35.12 -1.55
N LYS A 791 5.10 -35.79 -2.71
CA LYS A 791 6.35 -36.40 -3.20
C LYS A 791 7.26 -35.39 -3.87
N THR A 792 6.70 -34.42 -4.59
CA THR A 792 7.45 -33.31 -5.22
C THR A 792 7.50 -32.05 -4.36
N GLY A 793 6.57 -31.92 -3.40
CA GLY A 793 6.38 -30.70 -2.60
C GLY A 793 5.64 -29.59 -3.33
N GLU A 794 5.20 -29.83 -4.57
CA GLU A 794 4.45 -28.86 -5.37
C GLU A 794 3.00 -28.77 -4.88
N ALA A 795 2.51 -27.54 -4.71
CA ALA A 795 1.14 -27.25 -4.34
C ALA A 795 0.57 -26.16 -5.24
N MET A 796 -0.75 -26.16 -5.42
CA MET A 796 -1.46 -25.25 -6.30
C MET A 796 -2.84 -24.95 -5.74
N ASP A 797 -3.16 -23.66 -5.64
CA ASP A 797 -4.52 -23.19 -5.49
C ASP A 797 -5.14 -23.03 -6.88
N TRP A 798 -6.20 -23.77 -7.14
CA TRP A 798 -6.97 -23.76 -8.37
C TRP A 798 -8.29 -23.02 -8.17
N LYS A 799 -8.69 -22.27 -9.19
CA LYS A 799 -9.99 -21.60 -9.29
C LYS A 799 -10.46 -21.74 -10.72
N TYR A 800 -11.71 -22.16 -10.89
CA TYR A 800 -12.38 -22.32 -12.17
C TYR A 800 -12.37 -20.99 -12.95
N LYS A 801 -12.08 -21.04 -14.25
CA LYS A 801 -11.88 -19.80 -15.03
C LYS A 801 -13.02 -19.48 -15.97
N GLY A 802 -13.90 -20.44 -16.24
CA GLY A 802 -15.12 -20.23 -17.04
C GLY A 802 -14.88 -19.88 -18.51
N TYR A 803 -13.63 -19.88 -18.97
CA TYR A 803 -13.26 -19.85 -20.39
C TYR A 803 -11.95 -20.60 -20.57
N ALA A 804 -11.91 -21.50 -21.55
CA ALA A 804 -10.64 -22.05 -22.01
C ALA A 804 -10.09 -21.11 -23.08
N LEU A 805 -9.09 -20.28 -22.73
CA LEU A 805 -8.03 -20.08 -23.71
C LEU A 805 -7.38 -21.45 -23.80
N ASP A 806 -7.56 -22.13 -24.94
CA ASP A 806 -6.86 -23.38 -25.21
C ASP A 806 -5.37 -23.18 -24.84
N PRO A 807 -4.71 -24.14 -24.16
CA PRO A 807 -3.26 -24.17 -24.02
C PRO A 807 -2.47 -23.62 -25.22
N GLU A 808 -2.92 -23.86 -26.45
CA GLU A 808 -2.38 -23.27 -27.69
C GLU A 808 -2.51 -21.74 -27.77
N GLN A 809 -3.71 -21.21 -27.50
CA GLN A 809 -3.99 -19.77 -27.53
C GLN A 809 -3.23 -19.02 -26.44
N LYS A 810 -3.16 -19.60 -25.24
CA LYS A 810 -2.39 -19.03 -24.13
C LYS A 810 -0.90 -18.98 -24.45
N ALA A 811 -0.35 -20.06 -25.01
CA ALA A 811 1.05 -20.11 -25.42
C ALA A 811 1.35 -19.09 -26.53
N ARG A 812 0.41 -18.88 -27.46
CA ARG A 812 0.52 -17.86 -28.50
C ARG A 812 0.57 -16.44 -27.94
N LEU A 813 -0.36 -16.07 -27.07
CA LEU A 813 -0.37 -14.75 -26.45
C LEU A 813 0.89 -14.48 -25.63
N GLN A 814 1.41 -15.50 -24.94
CA GLN A 814 2.69 -15.41 -24.21
C GLN A 814 3.88 -15.21 -25.16
N ALA A 815 3.94 -15.95 -26.27
CA ALA A 815 4.97 -15.79 -27.30
C ALA A 815 4.91 -14.41 -27.98
N GLU A 816 3.71 -13.91 -28.30
CA GLU A 816 3.50 -12.59 -28.89
C GLU A 816 3.88 -11.47 -27.91
N ALA A 817 3.49 -11.57 -26.64
CA ALA A 817 3.85 -10.59 -25.60
C ALA A 817 5.38 -10.57 -25.36
N ALA A 818 6.02 -11.73 -25.31
CA ALA A 818 7.47 -11.85 -25.20
C ALA A 818 8.20 -11.23 -26.41
N THR A 819 7.67 -11.44 -27.62
CA THR A 819 8.19 -10.83 -28.85
C THR A 819 8.09 -9.31 -28.80
N ARG A 820 6.91 -8.76 -28.48
CA ARG A 820 6.71 -7.30 -28.36
C ARG A 820 7.58 -6.67 -27.26
N LEU A 821 7.82 -7.38 -26.16
CA LEU A 821 8.72 -6.91 -25.11
C LEU A 821 10.17 -6.84 -25.62
N GLN A 822 10.64 -7.86 -26.34
CA GLN A 822 11.96 -7.87 -26.96
C GLN A 822 12.12 -6.76 -28.01
N GLU A 823 11.10 -6.53 -28.84
CA GLU A 823 11.10 -5.45 -29.84
C GLU A 823 11.21 -4.07 -29.18
N ARG A 824 10.43 -3.81 -28.11
CA ARG A 824 10.53 -2.56 -27.34
C ARG A 824 11.91 -2.38 -26.70
N GLN A 825 12.47 -3.44 -26.12
CA GLN A 825 13.81 -3.41 -25.54
C GLN A 825 14.88 -3.17 -26.61
N ALA A 826 14.76 -3.78 -27.79
CA ALA A 826 15.68 -3.57 -28.91
C ALA A 826 15.59 -2.14 -29.46
N ALA A 827 14.39 -1.60 -29.64
CA ALA A 827 14.17 -0.22 -30.07
C ALA A 827 14.77 0.78 -29.04
N GLN A 828 14.55 0.54 -27.75
CA GLN A 828 15.14 1.35 -26.69
C GLN A 828 16.68 1.26 -26.69
N ALA A 829 17.25 0.08 -26.88
CA ALA A 829 18.70 -0.10 -26.99
C ALA A 829 19.29 0.64 -28.20
N GLN A 830 18.60 0.62 -29.35
CA GLN A 830 19.00 1.39 -30.55
C GLN A 830 18.99 2.89 -30.29
N LEU A 831 17.94 3.42 -29.62
CA LEU A 831 17.87 4.83 -29.24
C LEU A 831 19.02 5.21 -28.29
N GLN A 832 19.30 4.37 -27.28
CA GLN A 832 20.38 4.60 -26.33
C GLN A 832 21.76 4.55 -27.01
N GLU A 833 21.97 3.66 -27.97
CA GLU A 833 23.18 3.57 -28.78
C GLU A 833 23.37 4.81 -29.66
N ALA A 834 22.30 5.26 -30.32
CA ALA A 834 22.31 6.49 -31.10
C ALA A 834 22.61 7.71 -30.21
N ALA A 835 22.03 7.77 -29.01
CA ALA A 835 22.31 8.81 -28.02
C ALA A 835 23.77 8.77 -27.55
N ALA A 836 24.33 7.60 -27.26
CA ALA A 836 25.74 7.43 -26.89
C ALA A 836 26.68 7.98 -27.99
N ASN A 837 26.42 7.63 -29.25
CA ASN A 837 27.20 8.15 -30.40
C ASN A 837 27.05 9.66 -30.59
N ARG A 838 25.87 10.22 -30.31
CA ARG A 838 25.66 11.68 -30.32
C ARG A 838 26.46 12.37 -29.20
N ILE A 839 26.50 11.78 -28.01
CA ILE A 839 27.22 12.32 -26.85
C ILE A 839 28.72 12.31 -27.10
N VAL A 840 29.28 11.21 -27.61
CA VAL A 840 30.71 11.15 -27.96
C VAL A 840 31.07 12.23 -28.98
N ARG A 841 30.23 12.45 -30.00
CA ARG A 841 30.42 13.54 -30.96
C ARG A 841 30.31 14.93 -30.32
N GLN A 842 29.33 15.13 -29.45
CA GLN A 842 29.17 16.39 -28.71
C GLN A 842 30.38 16.67 -27.82
N MET A 843 30.92 15.67 -27.13
CA MET A 843 32.07 15.84 -26.25
C MET A 843 33.32 16.35 -26.98
N ALA A 844 33.49 16.01 -28.26
CA ALA A 844 34.62 16.48 -29.06
C ALA A 844 34.62 18.00 -29.30
N SER A 845 33.48 18.68 -29.16
CA SER A 845 33.38 20.13 -29.28
C SER A 845 33.39 20.88 -27.94
N LEU A 846 33.40 20.14 -26.82
CA LEU A 846 33.48 20.72 -25.48
C LEU A 846 34.93 20.94 -25.07
N LEU A 847 35.14 21.89 -24.16
CA LEU A 847 36.46 22.19 -23.62
C LEU A 847 36.68 21.41 -22.33
N PRO A 848 37.86 20.78 -22.13
CA PRO A 848 38.25 20.31 -20.81
C PRO A 848 38.18 21.47 -19.81
N MET A 849 37.65 21.21 -18.62
CA MET A 849 37.42 22.26 -17.65
C MET A 849 38.72 22.65 -16.94
N ALA A 850 39.26 23.83 -17.29
CA ALA A 850 40.45 24.40 -16.64
C ALA A 850 40.08 25.29 -15.44
N GLU A 851 38.99 26.06 -15.57
CA GLU A 851 38.47 26.94 -14.51
C GLU A 851 37.10 26.44 -14.02
N PRO A 852 36.77 26.65 -12.72
CA PRO A 852 35.49 26.21 -12.17
C PRO A 852 34.32 27.01 -12.75
N THR A 853 33.27 26.29 -13.16
CA THR A 853 31.99 26.90 -13.54
C THR A 853 31.28 27.48 -12.30
N PRO A 854 30.25 28.33 -12.47
CA PRO A 854 29.44 28.84 -11.35
C PRO A 854 28.92 27.74 -10.41
N TYR A 855 28.53 26.59 -10.98
CA TYR A 855 28.13 25.43 -10.18
C TYR A 855 29.26 24.91 -9.28
N LEU A 856 30.48 24.72 -9.81
CA LEU A 856 31.59 24.23 -9.00
C LEU A 856 32.01 25.24 -7.93
N VAL A 857 32.00 26.54 -8.27
CA VAL A 857 32.25 27.62 -7.31
C VAL A 857 31.24 27.56 -6.16
N SER A 858 29.94 27.48 -6.45
CA SER A 858 28.89 27.38 -5.42
C SER A 858 29.00 26.12 -4.56
N LYS A 859 29.59 25.04 -5.09
CA LYS A 859 29.84 23.80 -4.36
C LYS A 859 31.22 23.74 -3.68
N GLY A 860 32.05 24.78 -3.81
CA GLY A 860 33.40 24.82 -3.22
C GLY A 860 34.39 23.84 -3.85
N LEU A 861 34.17 23.48 -5.12
CA LEU A 861 34.92 22.44 -5.83
C LEU A 861 35.88 23.02 -6.86
N GLN A 862 36.98 22.29 -7.10
CA GLN A 862 37.90 22.55 -8.19
C GLN A 862 37.62 21.60 -9.36
N PRO A 863 37.91 21.99 -10.61
CA PRO A 863 37.79 21.10 -11.75
C PRO A 863 38.61 19.83 -11.58
N THR A 864 38.03 18.68 -11.95
CA THR A 864 38.73 17.38 -11.94
C THR A 864 38.85 16.83 -13.36
N PRO A 865 39.89 16.03 -13.67
CA PRO A 865 40.02 15.43 -14.98
C PRO A 865 38.80 14.61 -15.38
N GLY A 866 38.27 14.84 -16.58
CA GLY A 866 37.15 14.09 -17.14
C GLY A 866 35.81 14.83 -17.16
N ILE A 867 35.74 16.05 -16.62
CA ILE A 867 34.60 16.96 -16.78
C ILE A 867 34.91 18.05 -17.82
N PHE A 868 33.86 18.57 -18.44
CA PHE A 868 33.96 19.51 -19.55
C PHE A 868 33.07 20.74 -19.33
N THR A 869 33.36 21.81 -20.06
CA THR A 869 32.56 23.03 -20.10
C THR A 869 32.26 23.47 -21.53
N ASP A 870 31.24 24.31 -21.69
CA ASP A 870 31.02 25.06 -22.91
C ASP A 870 32.11 26.15 -23.10
N LYS A 871 32.16 26.76 -24.28
CA LYS A 871 33.10 27.85 -24.59
C LYS A 871 32.93 29.09 -23.70
N ALA A 872 31.76 29.24 -23.06
CA ALA A 872 31.46 30.36 -22.19
C ALA A 872 31.88 30.11 -20.72
N GLY A 873 32.30 28.89 -20.37
CA GLY A 873 32.66 28.53 -18.99
C GLY A 873 31.46 28.41 -18.04
N LYS A 874 30.24 28.30 -18.56
CA LYS A 874 29.00 28.41 -17.75
C LYS A 874 28.41 27.08 -17.35
N THR A 875 28.37 26.13 -18.28
CA THR A 875 27.69 24.84 -18.08
C THR A 875 28.69 23.73 -17.82
N SER A 876 28.51 22.96 -16.75
CA SER A 876 29.30 21.74 -16.51
C SER A 876 28.71 20.54 -17.24
N TYR A 877 29.57 19.79 -17.91
CA TYR A 877 29.22 18.57 -18.63
C TYR A 877 29.99 17.39 -18.01
N ILE A 878 29.26 16.46 -17.40
CA ILE A 878 29.80 15.32 -16.68
C ILE A 878 29.41 14.04 -17.42
N PRO A 879 30.34 13.37 -18.13
CA PRO A 879 30.03 12.14 -18.86
C PRO A 879 29.69 11.00 -17.91
N ALA A 880 28.67 10.22 -18.26
CA ALA A 880 28.28 8.99 -17.57
C ALA A 880 28.73 7.77 -18.38
N THR A 881 29.55 6.92 -17.77
CA THR A 881 30.13 5.71 -18.36
C THR A 881 29.60 4.45 -17.71
N ASP A 882 29.53 3.36 -18.45
CA ASP A 882 29.36 2.03 -17.86
C ASP A 882 30.67 1.50 -17.24
N ALA A 883 30.59 0.31 -16.66
CA ALA A 883 31.74 -0.35 -16.08
C ALA A 883 32.80 -0.73 -17.11
N ASP A 884 32.53 -0.77 -18.41
CA ASP A 884 33.55 -1.05 -19.45
C ASP A 884 34.20 0.24 -19.98
N GLY A 885 33.65 1.40 -19.63
CA GLY A 885 34.14 2.72 -19.98
C GLY A 885 33.47 3.35 -21.19
N LYS A 886 32.43 2.71 -21.73
CA LYS A 886 31.62 3.29 -22.80
C LYS A 886 30.76 4.42 -22.25
N LYS A 887 30.75 5.55 -22.96
CA LYS A 887 29.98 6.75 -22.60
C LYS A 887 28.56 6.61 -23.12
N TRP A 888 27.61 6.51 -22.20
CA TRP A 888 26.20 6.26 -22.52
C TRP A 888 25.31 7.47 -22.32
N SER A 889 25.68 8.35 -21.38
CA SER A 889 24.94 9.56 -21.06
C SER A 889 25.89 10.70 -20.70
N MET A 890 25.34 11.89 -20.49
CA MET A 890 26.03 13.07 -20.01
C MET A 890 25.06 13.87 -19.15
N GLN A 891 25.51 14.27 -17.96
CA GLN A 891 24.80 15.20 -17.09
C GLN A 891 25.23 16.62 -17.43
N TYR A 892 24.25 17.48 -17.67
CA TYR A 892 24.40 18.92 -17.87
C TYR A 892 24.04 19.61 -16.57
N ILE A 893 24.90 20.50 -16.08
CA ILE A 893 24.62 21.31 -14.90
C ILE A 893 24.73 22.78 -15.31
N GLY A 894 23.59 23.47 -15.27
CA GLY A 894 23.49 24.88 -15.61
C GLY A 894 24.09 25.80 -14.54
N GLU A 895 24.17 27.09 -14.87
CA GLU A 895 24.64 28.16 -13.97
C GLU A 895 23.79 28.26 -12.69
N ASP A 896 22.50 27.96 -12.78
CA ASP A 896 21.53 27.91 -11.68
C ASP A 896 21.60 26.61 -10.86
N GLY A 897 22.50 25.69 -11.21
CA GLY A 897 22.61 24.38 -10.59
C GLY A 897 21.58 23.35 -11.07
N SER A 898 20.73 23.68 -12.05
CA SER A 898 19.78 22.74 -12.63
C SER A 898 20.51 21.58 -13.32
N LYS A 899 20.18 20.34 -12.96
CA LYS A 899 20.82 19.13 -13.48
C LYS A 899 19.90 18.42 -14.45
N ARG A 900 20.38 18.10 -15.65
CA ARG A 900 19.63 17.36 -16.68
C ARG A 900 20.50 16.28 -17.30
N PHE A 901 19.90 15.23 -17.85
CA PHE A 901 20.60 14.20 -18.60
C PHE A 901 20.29 14.29 -20.10
N ALA A 902 21.17 13.74 -20.92
CA ALA A 902 20.95 13.65 -22.36
C ALA A 902 19.67 12.88 -22.69
N ARG A 903 18.84 13.44 -23.58
CA ARG A 903 17.59 12.80 -24.01
C ARG A 903 17.87 11.44 -24.66
N ASP A 904 17.01 10.46 -24.40
CA ASP A 904 17.08 9.09 -24.94
C ASP A 904 18.34 8.31 -24.56
N SER A 905 19.14 8.84 -23.64
CA SER A 905 20.40 8.24 -23.20
C SER A 905 20.19 7.22 -22.06
N ARG A 906 21.18 6.37 -21.84
CA ARG A 906 21.16 5.40 -20.74
C ARG A 906 21.90 5.97 -19.53
N LYS A 907 21.15 6.32 -18.48
CA LYS A 907 21.69 6.66 -17.15
C LYS A 907 21.89 5.41 -16.27
N THR A 908 20.95 4.47 -16.36
CA THR A 908 20.89 3.28 -15.51
C THR A 908 22.14 2.41 -15.62
N GLY A 909 22.81 2.21 -14.48
CA GLY A 909 24.08 1.49 -14.36
C GLY A 909 25.30 2.26 -14.86
N CYS A 910 25.14 3.53 -15.26
CA CYS A 910 26.24 4.40 -15.65
C CYS A 910 26.62 5.34 -14.51
N PHE A 911 27.88 5.73 -14.44
CA PHE A 911 28.46 6.52 -13.36
C PHE A 911 29.55 7.46 -13.90
N HIS A 912 30.02 8.38 -13.06
CA HIS A 912 31.22 9.15 -13.34
C HIS A 912 32.33 8.78 -12.35
N ALA A 913 33.51 8.41 -12.86
CA ALA A 913 34.69 8.18 -12.04
C ALA A 913 35.47 9.50 -11.90
N VAL A 914 35.48 10.08 -10.71
CA VAL A 914 36.26 11.28 -10.41
C VAL A 914 37.75 10.92 -10.48
N GLY A 915 38.50 11.57 -11.37
CA GLY A 915 39.88 11.20 -11.70
C GLY A 915 40.02 10.13 -12.79
N GLY A 916 38.91 9.63 -13.34
CA GLY A 916 38.88 8.70 -14.47
C GLY A 916 38.97 7.21 -14.09
N LEU A 917 38.65 6.36 -15.06
CA LEU A 917 38.57 4.90 -14.85
C LEU A 917 39.91 4.24 -14.54
N GLU A 918 41.02 4.75 -15.06
CA GLU A 918 42.36 4.25 -14.73
C GLU A 918 42.73 4.53 -13.28
N ALA A 919 42.43 5.74 -12.79
CA ALA A 919 42.64 6.08 -11.39
C ALA A 919 41.73 5.25 -10.48
N LEU A 920 40.47 5.00 -10.89
CA LEU A 920 39.56 4.11 -10.17
C LEU A 920 40.07 2.66 -10.12
N ALA A 921 40.68 2.17 -11.20
CA ALA A 921 41.29 0.84 -11.21
C ALA A 921 42.49 0.75 -10.25
N ARG A 922 43.25 1.83 -10.07
CA ARG A 922 44.37 1.91 -9.11
C ARG A 922 43.94 2.16 -7.66
N ALA A 923 42.75 2.72 -7.43
CA ALA A 923 42.26 3.07 -6.10
C ALA A 923 42.21 1.83 -5.18
N PRO A 924 42.57 1.94 -3.89
CA PRO A 924 42.59 0.79 -2.97
C PRO A 924 41.17 0.30 -2.60
N ALA A 925 40.16 1.14 -2.76
CA ALA A 925 38.76 0.85 -2.46
C ALA A 925 37.83 1.47 -3.52
N LEU A 926 36.60 0.93 -3.63
CA LEU A 926 35.52 1.53 -4.41
C LEU A 926 34.65 2.38 -3.49
N VAL A 927 34.82 3.69 -3.55
CA VAL A 927 33.97 4.65 -2.81
C VAL A 927 32.96 5.27 -3.76
N ILE A 928 31.68 5.00 -3.52
CA ILE A 928 30.57 5.35 -4.41
C ILE A 928 29.61 6.27 -3.67
N SER A 929 29.30 7.43 -4.25
CA SER A 929 28.33 8.38 -3.71
C SER A 929 27.21 8.68 -4.69
N GLU A 930 26.14 9.29 -4.18
CA GLU A 930 25.00 9.72 -4.97
C GLU A 930 25.37 10.85 -5.95
N GLY A 931 25.77 12.02 -5.46
CA GLY A 931 26.10 13.18 -6.29
C GLY A 931 27.56 13.25 -6.76
N TYR A 932 27.79 14.00 -7.85
CA TYR A 932 29.15 14.36 -8.30
C TYR A 932 29.91 15.20 -7.27
N ALA A 933 29.25 16.19 -6.65
CA ALA A 933 29.89 17.06 -5.67
C ALA A 933 30.42 16.27 -4.46
N THR A 934 29.59 15.36 -3.95
CA THR A 934 29.93 14.39 -2.89
C THR A 934 31.13 13.54 -3.31
N ALA A 935 31.11 12.96 -4.51
CA ALA A 935 32.23 12.15 -5.02
C ALA A 935 33.53 12.97 -5.09
N ALA A 936 33.47 14.20 -5.60
CA ALA A 936 34.63 15.08 -5.72
C ALA A 936 35.24 15.45 -4.36
N SER A 937 34.40 15.80 -3.39
CA SER A 937 34.83 16.07 -2.00
C SER A 937 35.46 14.85 -1.35
N LEU A 938 34.87 13.66 -1.53
CA LEU A 938 35.44 12.40 -1.05
C LEU A 938 36.78 12.07 -1.73
N SER A 939 36.91 12.31 -3.04
CA SER A 939 38.16 12.08 -3.77
C SER A 939 39.29 12.97 -3.26
N LYS A 940 38.98 14.25 -2.98
CA LYS A 940 39.92 15.20 -2.38
C LYS A 940 40.36 14.76 -0.98
N SER A 941 39.42 14.29 -0.15
CA SER A 941 39.70 13.77 1.20
C SER A 941 40.57 12.51 1.16
N LEU A 942 40.21 11.53 0.32
CA LEU A 942 40.85 10.22 0.29
C LEU A 942 42.16 10.18 -0.51
N GLY A 943 42.37 11.14 -1.42
CA GLY A 943 43.55 11.17 -2.30
C GLY A 943 43.52 10.14 -3.43
N PHE A 944 42.39 9.50 -3.70
CA PHE A 944 42.20 8.57 -4.81
C PHE A 944 40.82 8.71 -5.46
N ALA A 945 40.62 8.02 -6.59
CA ALA A 945 39.41 8.14 -7.39
C ALA A 945 38.16 7.56 -6.71
N THR A 946 37.06 8.30 -6.82
CA THR A 946 35.74 7.93 -6.29
C THR A 946 34.70 7.93 -7.41
N VAL A 947 33.48 7.50 -7.11
CA VAL A 947 32.42 7.31 -8.11
C VAL A 947 31.16 8.09 -7.74
N ALA A 948 30.62 8.82 -8.71
CA ALA A 948 29.29 9.42 -8.64
C ALA A 948 28.27 8.56 -9.40
N ALA A 949 27.24 8.08 -8.70
CA ALA A 949 26.13 7.32 -9.28
C ALA A 949 25.00 8.21 -9.84
N PHE A 950 25.08 9.51 -9.60
CA PHE A 950 24.16 10.60 -9.96
C PHE A 950 22.83 10.68 -9.20
N ASP A 951 22.29 9.56 -8.72
CA ASP A 951 21.08 9.49 -7.89
C ASP A 951 21.04 8.21 -7.05
N SER A 952 20.31 8.26 -5.93
CA SER A 952 20.13 7.15 -4.98
C SER A 952 19.63 5.87 -5.65
N GLY A 953 18.69 5.98 -6.60
CA GLY A 953 18.13 4.83 -7.33
C GLY A 953 19.17 4.08 -8.16
N ASN A 954 20.25 4.75 -8.58
CA ASN A 954 21.32 4.16 -9.38
C ASN A 954 22.46 3.56 -8.54
N LEU A 955 22.56 3.88 -7.24
CA LEU A 955 23.60 3.36 -6.33
C LEU A 955 23.73 1.83 -6.37
N PRO A 956 22.65 1.02 -6.22
CA PRO A 956 22.78 -0.43 -6.17
C PRO A 956 23.27 -1.03 -7.49
N LEU A 957 22.88 -0.43 -8.63
CA LEU A 957 23.25 -0.89 -9.97
C LEU A 957 24.72 -0.60 -10.27
N VAL A 958 25.18 0.61 -9.93
CA VAL A 958 26.58 1.01 -10.10
C VAL A 958 27.49 0.21 -9.16
N ALA A 959 27.10 0.05 -7.89
CA ALA A 959 27.85 -0.75 -6.92
C ALA A 959 28.03 -2.20 -7.38
N LYS A 960 26.95 -2.84 -7.84
CA LYS A 960 27.01 -4.21 -8.37
C LYS A 960 27.90 -4.30 -9.61
N ALA A 961 27.79 -3.36 -10.55
CA ALA A 961 28.59 -3.37 -11.77
C ALA A 961 30.10 -3.20 -11.48
N LEU A 962 30.46 -2.25 -10.60
CA LEU A 962 31.85 -2.00 -10.22
C LEU A 962 32.43 -3.11 -9.35
N HIS A 963 31.66 -3.67 -8.42
CA HIS A 963 32.09 -4.83 -7.64
C HIS A 963 32.33 -6.05 -8.54
N GLY A 964 31.49 -6.27 -9.55
CA GLY A 964 31.73 -7.30 -10.56
C GLY A 964 33.02 -7.09 -11.35
N ARG A 965 33.38 -5.83 -11.67
CA ARG A 965 34.63 -5.50 -12.36
C ARG A 965 35.86 -5.56 -11.45
N PHE A 966 35.72 -5.23 -10.17
CA PHE A 966 36.81 -5.18 -9.19
C PHE A 966 36.47 -5.96 -7.91
N PRO A 967 36.28 -7.29 -7.98
CA PRO A 967 35.76 -8.10 -6.86
C PRO A 967 36.67 -8.16 -5.63
N GLY A 968 37.95 -7.83 -5.80
CA GLY A 968 38.93 -7.78 -4.71
C GLY A 968 38.90 -6.49 -3.89
N LYS A 969 38.30 -5.41 -4.41
CA LYS A 969 38.30 -4.10 -3.73
C LYS A 969 37.13 -4.01 -2.74
N PRO A 970 37.35 -3.50 -1.53
CA PRO A 970 36.25 -3.19 -0.62
C PRO A 970 35.34 -2.12 -1.23
N VAL A 971 34.04 -2.24 -0.96
CA VAL A 971 33.01 -1.32 -1.47
C VAL A 971 32.48 -0.49 -0.32
N ILE A 972 32.51 0.83 -0.47
CA ILE A 972 31.99 1.80 0.49
C ILE A 972 30.97 2.67 -0.23
N ILE A 973 29.76 2.75 0.33
CA ILE A 973 28.67 3.56 -0.20
C ILE A 973 28.50 4.78 0.71
N ALA A 974 28.85 5.95 0.19
CA ALA A 974 28.63 7.23 0.83
C ALA A 974 27.24 7.76 0.44
N GLY A 975 26.25 7.50 1.30
CA GLY A 975 24.86 7.90 1.09
C GLY A 975 24.57 9.29 1.64
N ASP A 976 23.52 9.91 1.11
CA ASP A 976 22.98 11.16 1.62
C ASP A 976 22.13 10.87 2.88
N ASN A 977 22.17 11.79 3.85
CA ASN A 977 21.44 11.71 5.11
C ASN A 977 20.27 12.69 5.09
N ASP A 978 19.23 12.33 4.34
CA ASP A 978 18.06 13.18 4.09
C ASP A 978 17.07 13.19 5.27
N GLN A 979 17.50 13.67 6.45
CA GLN A 979 16.67 13.70 7.65
C GLN A 979 15.36 14.49 7.46
N HIS A 980 15.38 15.52 6.61
CA HIS A 980 14.16 16.21 6.19
C HIS A 980 13.13 15.27 5.55
N LEU A 981 13.56 14.39 4.64
CA LEU A 981 12.68 13.43 3.97
C LEU A 981 12.25 12.33 4.94
N GLU A 982 13.13 11.91 5.84
CA GLU A 982 12.78 10.98 6.92
C GLU A 982 11.69 11.56 7.84
N ALA A 983 11.78 12.85 8.18
CA ALA A 983 10.81 13.54 9.02
C ALA A 983 9.48 13.84 8.30
N THR A 984 9.51 14.08 6.98
CA THR A 984 8.31 14.48 6.21
C THR A 984 7.63 13.34 5.45
N GLN A 985 8.39 12.32 5.04
CA GLN A 985 7.93 11.19 4.22
C GLN A 985 8.10 9.84 4.93
N GLY A 986 8.69 9.81 6.14
CA GLY A 986 8.93 8.59 6.92
C GLY A 986 10.05 7.68 6.37
N ILE A 987 10.72 8.08 5.29
CA ILE A 987 11.78 7.31 4.63
C ILE A 987 12.94 8.24 4.31
N ASN A 988 14.17 7.73 4.49
CA ASN A 988 15.41 8.36 4.06
C ASN A 988 15.93 7.63 2.81
N PRO A 989 15.64 8.12 1.58
CA PRO A 989 15.94 7.38 0.35
C PRO A 989 17.44 7.18 0.12
N GLY A 990 18.25 8.22 0.39
CA GLY A 990 19.71 8.15 0.29
C GLY A 990 20.30 7.05 1.16
N LYS A 991 19.92 7.02 2.44
CA LYS A 991 20.31 5.97 3.39
C LYS A 991 19.81 4.58 2.99
N ALA A 992 18.53 4.44 2.64
CA ALA A 992 17.93 3.15 2.31
C ALA A 992 18.59 2.51 1.06
N LYS A 993 18.84 3.31 0.03
CA LYS A 993 19.50 2.84 -1.20
C LYS A 993 20.99 2.59 -1.00
N ALA A 994 21.66 3.36 -0.15
CA ALA A 994 23.03 3.08 0.23
C ALA A 994 23.16 1.73 0.95
N GLN A 995 22.24 1.41 1.87
CA GLN A 995 22.16 0.12 2.55
C GLN A 995 21.87 -1.03 1.59
N GLU A 996 20.96 -0.85 0.62
CA GLU A 996 20.69 -1.83 -0.42
C GLU A 996 21.95 -2.13 -1.26
N ALA A 997 22.68 -1.09 -1.68
CA ALA A 997 23.92 -1.22 -2.46
C ALA A 997 25.04 -1.93 -1.68
N ALA A 998 25.20 -1.59 -0.40
CA ALA A 998 26.15 -2.24 0.49
C ALA A 998 25.83 -3.74 0.66
N ARG A 999 24.55 -4.09 0.90
CA ARG A 999 24.12 -5.49 1.02
C ARG A 999 24.40 -6.31 -0.23
N LEU A 1000 24.22 -5.74 -1.43
CA LEU A 1000 24.46 -6.44 -2.69
C LEU A 1000 25.94 -6.72 -2.98
N THR A 1001 26.85 -6.00 -2.31
CA THR A 1001 28.30 -6.06 -2.56
C THR A 1001 29.11 -6.54 -1.36
N GLY A 1002 28.46 -6.78 -0.22
CA GLY A 1002 29.15 -7.01 1.06
C GLY A 1002 29.92 -5.77 1.53
N GLY A 1003 29.50 -4.57 1.10
CA GLY A 1003 30.15 -3.30 1.39
C GLY A 1003 29.66 -2.62 2.67
N ARG A 1004 30.22 -1.43 2.95
CA ARG A 1004 29.90 -0.61 4.11
C ARG A 1004 29.20 0.69 3.72
N VAL A 1005 28.24 1.15 4.53
CA VAL A 1005 27.59 2.45 4.35
C VAL A 1005 28.26 3.51 5.24
N LEU A 1006 28.48 4.70 4.69
CA LEU A 1006 28.85 5.91 5.42
C LEU A 1006 27.80 6.99 5.16
N LEU A 1007 27.41 7.70 6.22
CA LEU A 1007 26.52 8.86 6.17
C LEU A 1007 27.23 10.05 6.83
N PRO A 1008 27.03 11.27 6.34
CA PRO A 1008 27.64 12.46 6.94
C PRO A 1008 27.06 12.74 8.32
N ILE A 1009 27.95 13.04 9.26
CA ILE A 1009 27.62 13.53 10.60
C ILE A 1009 27.99 15.00 10.65
N PHE A 1010 27.00 15.85 10.87
CA PHE A 1010 27.19 17.31 10.94
C PHE A 1010 27.43 17.77 12.37
N ALA A 1011 27.79 19.04 12.53
CA ALA A 1011 27.99 19.58 13.85
C ALA A 1011 26.65 19.69 14.61
N PRO A 1012 26.66 19.60 15.95
CA PRO A 1012 25.44 19.74 16.74
C PRO A 1012 24.67 21.02 16.37
N GLY A 1013 23.37 20.87 16.08
CA GLY A 1013 22.44 21.96 15.74
C GLY A 1013 22.31 22.28 14.24
N GLU A 1014 23.26 21.91 13.38
CA GLU A 1014 23.24 22.29 11.96
C GLU A 1014 22.10 21.64 11.19
N GLN A 1015 21.95 20.32 11.30
CA GLN A 1015 20.85 19.59 10.66
C GLN A 1015 19.47 19.93 11.22
N ALA A 1016 19.39 20.35 12.49
CA ALA A 1016 18.12 20.79 13.08
C ALA A 1016 17.73 22.19 12.59
N ALA A 1017 18.71 23.07 12.40
CA ALA A 1017 18.48 24.44 11.94
C ALA A 1017 18.20 24.53 10.43
N ASP A 1018 18.88 23.72 9.61
CA ASP A 1018 18.64 23.62 8.17
C ASP A 1018 18.70 22.16 7.67
N PRO A 1019 17.62 21.38 7.89
CA PRO A 1019 17.56 19.97 7.50
C PRO A 1019 17.72 19.72 5.99
N LYS A 1020 17.49 20.73 5.14
CA LYS A 1020 17.63 20.65 3.68
C LYS A 1020 19.01 21.08 3.19
N GLY A 1021 19.71 21.90 3.95
CA GLY A 1021 21.04 22.41 3.62
C GLY A 1021 22.21 21.53 4.04
N TYR A 1022 21.96 20.53 4.91
CA TYR A 1022 22.94 19.60 5.48
C TYR A 1022 22.55 18.14 5.28
N THR A 1023 22.70 17.64 4.06
CA THR A 1023 22.32 16.25 3.72
C THR A 1023 23.49 15.39 3.29
N ASP A 1024 24.49 15.95 2.59
CA ASP A 1024 25.56 15.18 1.95
C ASP A 1024 26.98 15.50 2.48
N PHE A 1025 27.98 14.68 2.10
CA PHE A 1025 29.37 14.91 2.50
C PHE A 1025 30.00 16.17 1.88
N ASN A 1026 29.44 16.72 0.79
CA ASN A 1026 29.91 17.98 0.25
C ASN A 1026 29.43 19.16 1.11
N ASP A 1027 28.21 19.12 1.62
CA ASP A 1027 27.70 20.08 2.59
C ASP A 1027 28.54 20.05 3.88
N LEU A 1028 28.95 18.85 4.34
CA LEU A 1028 29.87 18.71 5.48
C LEU A 1028 31.22 19.39 5.20
N ALA A 1029 31.75 19.22 3.99
CA ALA A 1029 33.04 19.79 3.60
C ALA A 1029 33.00 21.32 3.42
N SER A 1030 31.90 21.86 2.90
CA SER A 1030 31.82 23.23 2.37
C SER A 1030 30.96 24.19 3.18
N LYS A 1031 29.97 23.70 3.92
CA LYS A 1031 29.02 24.53 4.69
C LYS A 1031 29.14 24.35 6.20
N SER A 1032 29.34 23.11 6.65
CA SER A 1032 29.43 22.81 8.08
C SER A 1032 30.63 23.51 8.71
N ARG A 1033 30.50 23.92 9.97
CA ARG A 1033 31.63 24.43 10.77
C ARG A 1033 32.74 23.40 10.97
N LEU A 1034 32.47 22.11 10.74
CA LEU A 1034 33.50 21.05 10.77
C LEU A 1034 34.38 21.07 9.51
N GLY A 1035 33.84 21.54 8.38
CA GLY A 1035 34.55 21.68 7.11
C GLY A 1035 35.22 20.39 6.60
N MET A 1036 36.27 20.56 5.80
CA MET A 1036 37.09 19.46 5.26
C MET A 1036 37.71 18.58 6.37
N ASP A 1037 38.06 19.16 7.52
CA ASP A 1037 38.61 18.41 8.65
C ASP A 1037 37.58 17.44 9.23
N GLY A 1038 36.31 17.86 9.29
CA GLY A 1038 35.17 17.01 9.67
C GLY A 1038 34.99 15.84 8.73
N LEU A 1039 35.05 16.10 7.42
CA LEU A 1039 35.00 15.06 6.39
C LEU A 1039 36.16 14.06 6.55
N ASP A 1040 37.39 14.56 6.67
CA ASP A 1040 38.60 13.74 6.81
C ASP A 1040 38.54 12.81 8.03
N ARG A 1041 38.07 13.31 9.17
CA ARG A 1041 37.92 12.53 10.41
C ARG A 1041 36.89 11.42 10.31
N GLN A 1042 35.86 11.58 9.48
CA GLN A 1042 34.81 10.58 9.33
C GLN A 1042 35.16 9.53 8.28
N VAL A 1043 35.70 9.96 7.13
CA VAL A 1043 35.82 9.10 5.95
C VAL A 1043 37.15 8.36 5.93
N ARG A 1044 38.28 9.01 6.23
CA ARG A 1044 39.61 8.37 6.11
C ARG A 1044 39.74 7.15 7.03
N PRO A 1045 39.41 7.21 8.34
CA PRO A 1045 39.56 6.04 9.21
C PRO A 1045 38.62 4.91 8.82
N ALA A 1046 37.39 5.23 8.42
CA ALA A 1046 36.40 4.23 8.06
C ALA A 1046 36.78 3.46 6.78
N VAL A 1047 37.31 4.16 5.78
CA VAL A 1047 37.78 3.55 4.52
C VAL A 1047 39.09 2.79 4.74
N GLN A 1048 40.03 3.33 5.51
CA GLN A 1048 41.29 2.67 5.83
C GLN A 1048 41.07 1.35 6.57
N SER A 1049 40.17 1.34 7.56
CA SER A 1049 39.81 0.12 8.31
C SER A 1049 39.22 -0.97 7.41
N GLU A 1050 38.44 -0.59 6.39
CA GLU A 1050 37.87 -1.55 5.43
C GLU A 1050 38.94 -2.12 4.49
N ILE A 1051 39.88 -1.29 4.04
CA ILE A 1051 41.04 -1.71 3.22
C ILE A 1051 41.89 -2.72 4.00
N GLU A 1052 42.23 -2.39 5.25
CA GLU A 1052 43.03 -3.25 6.13
C GLU A 1052 42.33 -4.59 6.42
N SER A 1053 41.04 -4.54 6.73
CA SER A 1053 40.24 -5.75 6.95
C SER A 1053 40.24 -6.66 5.73
N ARG A 1054 40.04 -6.10 4.53
CA ARG A 1054 40.05 -6.88 3.28
C ARG A 1054 41.42 -7.46 2.96
N GLN A 1055 42.49 -6.72 3.21
CA GLN A 1055 43.87 -7.20 3.06
C GLN A 1055 44.19 -8.33 4.04
N ALA A 1056 43.74 -8.23 5.30
CA ALA A 1056 43.91 -9.27 6.31
C ALA A 1056 43.20 -10.58 5.90
N TYR A 1057 41.94 -10.48 5.41
CA TYR A 1057 41.22 -11.63 4.87
C TYR A 1057 41.93 -12.26 3.66
N ALA A 1058 42.38 -11.45 2.70
CA ALA A 1058 43.10 -11.94 1.53
C ALA A 1058 44.42 -12.64 1.90
N ASN A 1059 45.14 -12.14 2.91
CA ASN A 1059 46.38 -12.76 3.42
C ASN A 1059 46.09 -14.09 4.13
N GLN A 1060 45.00 -14.19 4.90
CA GLN A 1060 44.58 -15.45 5.52
C GLN A 1060 44.19 -16.50 4.48
N ASP A 1061 43.44 -16.11 3.45
CA ASP A 1061 43.07 -17.01 2.34
C ASP A 1061 44.31 -17.50 1.59
N ALA A 1062 45.25 -16.61 1.28
CA ALA A 1062 46.51 -16.96 0.63
C ALA A 1062 47.38 -17.91 1.47
N LEU A 1063 47.47 -17.67 2.78
CA LEU A 1063 48.18 -18.55 3.73
C LEU A 1063 47.52 -19.93 3.82
N THR A 1064 46.19 -19.98 3.80
CA THR A 1064 45.42 -21.23 3.81
C THR A 1064 45.67 -22.02 2.52
N LEU A 1065 45.61 -21.36 1.37
CA LEU A 1065 45.89 -21.97 0.07
C LEU A 1065 47.34 -22.46 -0.05
N ALA A 1066 48.30 -21.69 0.48
CA ALA A 1066 49.72 -22.07 0.52
C ALA A 1066 49.96 -23.28 1.42
N ARG A 1067 49.31 -23.34 2.59
CA ARG A 1067 49.35 -24.51 3.49
C ARG A 1067 48.75 -25.75 2.84
N GLU A 1068 47.60 -25.63 2.19
CA GLU A 1068 46.99 -26.74 1.45
C GLU A 1068 47.89 -27.22 0.30
N THR A 1069 48.52 -26.30 -0.42
CA THR A 1069 49.45 -26.62 -1.51
C THR A 1069 50.71 -27.31 -1.00
N LEU A 1070 51.26 -26.84 0.13
CA LEU A 1070 52.41 -27.45 0.80
C LEU A 1070 52.05 -28.85 1.32
N GLN A 1071 50.89 -29.03 1.93
CA GLN A 1071 50.40 -30.33 2.39
C GLN A 1071 50.21 -31.30 1.21
N ARG A 1072 49.67 -30.84 0.08
CA ARG A 1072 49.55 -31.66 -1.14
C ARG A 1072 50.92 -32.00 -1.75
N ARG A 1073 51.93 -31.13 -1.64
CA ARG A 1073 53.30 -31.41 -2.08
C ARG A 1073 53.99 -32.42 -1.14
N LEU A 1074 53.88 -32.22 0.16
CA LEU A 1074 54.41 -33.15 1.18
C LEU A 1074 53.75 -34.53 1.09
N ALA A 1075 52.47 -34.61 0.78
CA ALA A 1075 51.78 -35.87 0.52
C ALA A 1075 52.21 -36.57 -0.79
N ARG A 1076 52.84 -35.85 -1.73
CA ARG A 1076 53.38 -36.40 -3.00
C ARG A 1076 54.86 -36.76 -2.90
N SER A 1077 55.63 -36.11 -2.03
CA SER A 1077 56.98 -36.53 -1.66
C SER A 1077 56.87 -37.56 -0.52
N GLY A 1078 56.71 -38.84 -0.86
CA GLY A 1078 56.78 -39.92 0.12
C GLY A 1078 58.12 -39.96 0.87
N PRO A 1079 58.21 -40.65 2.02
CA PRO A 1079 59.40 -40.63 2.87
C PRO A 1079 60.60 -41.22 2.14
N GLN A 1080 61.69 -40.44 2.07
CA GLN A 1080 63.05 -40.97 2.01
C GLN A 1080 63.66 -40.89 3.41
#